data_AF-A0A0M0WWF0-F1
#
_entry.id   AF-A0A0M0WWF0-F1
#
_cell.length_a   1.000
_cell.length_b   1.000
_cell.length_c   1.000
_cell.angle_alpha   90.00
_cell.angle_beta   90.00
_cell.angle_gamma   90.00
#
_symmetry.space_group_name_H-M   'P 1'
#
loop_
_entity.id
_entity.type
_entity.pdbx_description
1 polymer ?
#
loop_
_entity_poly.entity_id
_entity_poly.type
_entity_poly.pdbx_seq_one_letter_code
_entity_poly.pdbx_strand_id
1 'polypeptide(L)'
;MNKKFLLSVAAIPAVIVAPAVVGAEEVLTIKISADAKVNDIITADVKNLPPNTYVNSYQWYYIEADGSEKMIPGATDISLKVPVDAENKTIFVKATTSSETYKSNTCTIKPLQLSLDEPIFEGYSSTNYVSPGDTVKVVGANVIDANGAKFQSNQITYSYQWFYKVGEVFSIINGATGATFTIPTDAIDKEPKDIVVKVTAKVGPRTLESPPSKILTVSKAPTETLTKNIENLLKNGNKYNLTSFGEFQALVKDLDKKYQALSSAAKANVTNYDVLKRALADIATINALTEKLDKLKDKGVSEKDLPQFLKNLEADYNKLDYLQRSLDVNDELYNAIKVALHNPSNINELSEVREINKQIIALLSYENSYIKYVPSSLESLQAEVNKIETRMSKLSKDYRTIVQNQTILQEAKQDIKKIEQFIKSFDKLSPNDTPSKQVTAAKSIRSTYEKLTYKQMLLVPNTYKEKLQNAENAEQIQIVKLNALIQSYVGGKQYPINPTKETWKEIVDNVNKIISDYKNLTKTSAAQIIDYDRILTLQKDLKTAEKVIKDMDAYQTLKKTPGVSESKLKSSYSSTLKAYNKLTTLQQSLVYNAKEFLNNSPDVTVGNDGKLPDDKAAAEALKKQIDSFANITNYTLEQLEKEVESATAAYKKLSSAARKYVTNYDLLTAASKDISGAKSFLKKVQDAKEEKDVTKQVKKIQTVQTAYAKLPANQQHLAKPEYEKLLKLLDGNVPNVSKLDNEIAGIVNNNLYTVSIDKIKELSTQYNKLSSSDKKRVTNASILTTAVSDVKKVESFMKQYDKSFEKNPATVTKAFSKLTSKQTSLINESVRKKIVEEEAKQQSAHESALNLVEMINGLEKNGEYIANLDTEVTKIRISYDKLNSTEKKVVKNYSKLTQAESDLKKVTEVYELYKTYEAAAEEKKAAAYKTWQTAYGKLSKKLELLYKQMQP
;
A
#
# COMPACT_ATOMS: atom_id res chain seq x y z
N MET A 1 -18.80 -52.79 48.55
CA MET A 1 -20.10 -53.09 49.19
C MET A 1 -20.21 -54.61 49.34
N ASN A 2 -21.02 -55.11 50.28
CA ASN A 2 -21.32 -56.54 50.56
C ASN A 2 -20.17 -57.49 51.00
N LYS A 3 -20.36 -58.07 52.19
CA LYS A 3 -19.80 -59.36 52.64
C LYS A 3 -20.78 -60.50 52.26
N LYS A 4 -20.35 -61.77 52.32
CA LYS A 4 -21.05 -62.98 52.87
C LYS A 4 -20.29 -64.27 52.46
N PHE A 5 -19.88 -65.17 53.39
CA PHE A 5 -20.58 -66.36 53.93
C PHE A 5 -20.56 -67.60 52.98
N LEU A 6 -20.55 -68.88 53.39
CA LEU A 6 -20.51 -69.58 54.70
C LEU A 6 -20.03 -71.07 54.55
N LEU A 7 -20.09 -71.83 55.66
CA LEU A 7 -20.24 -73.31 55.90
C LEU A 7 -20.63 -74.25 54.72
N SER A 8 -20.64 -75.60 54.79
CA SER A 8 -21.00 -76.54 55.90
C SER A 8 -20.46 -77.96 55.65
N VAL A 9 -20.16 -78.82 56.65
CA VAL A 9 -21.06 -79.78 57.38
C VAL A 9 -21.77 -80.84 56.51
N ALA A 10 -21.66 -82.12 56.91
CA ALA A 10 -22.53 -83.24 56.55
C ALA A 10 -22.65 -84.23 57.75
N ALA A 11 -23.70 -85.07 57.81
CA ALA A 11 -24.02 -85.95 58.97
C ALA A 11 -24.96 -87.12 58.62
N ILE A 12 -25.22 -88.04 59.60
CA ILE A 12 -26.25 -89.12 59.69
C ILE A 12 -26.26 -90.23 58.60
N PRO A 13 -26.97 -91.39 58.74
CA PRO A 13 -27.62 -92.09 59.90
C PRO A 13 -27.01 -93.53 60.10
N ALA A 14 -27.61 -94.70 60.45
CA ALA A 14 -28.93 -95.27 60.91
C ALA A 14 -28.74 -96.72 61.51
N VAL A 15 -29.81 -97.34 62.07
CA VAL A 15 -30.04 -98.81 62.34
C VAL A 15 -29.17 -99.47 63.48
N ILE A 16 -29.59 -100.19 64.54
CA ILE A 16 -30.78 -101.00 65.02
C ILE A 16 -30.58 -102.54 64.97
N VAL A 17 -30.72 -103.24 66.13
CA VAL A 17 -31.35 -104.58 66.41
C VAL A 17 -31.14 -104.91 67.91
N ALA A 18 -31.97 -105.78 68.51
CA ALA A 18 -31.90 -106.30 69.91
C ALA A 18 -32.22 -107.82 69.95
N PRO A 19 -31.90 -108.62 71.00
CA PRO A 19 -32.68 -108.61 72.27
C PRO A 19 -31.95 -109.11 73.58
N ALA A 20 -32.74 -109.23 74.66
CA ALA A 20 -32.61 -110.17 75.81
C ALA A 20 -31.75 -109.84 77.07
N VAL A 21 -32.46 -109.34 78.10
CA VAL A 21 -32.41 -109.67 79.56
C VAL A 21 -31.10 -110.12 80.22
N VAL A 22 -30.57 -109.28 81.14
CA VAL A 22 -30.47 -109.49 82.61
C VAL A 22 -30.14 -108.13 83.25
N GLY A 23 -30.56 -107.88 84.50
CA GLY A 23 -30.49 -106.56 85.12
C GLY A 23 -29.12 -106.16 85.69
N ALA A 24 -28.78 -104.87 85.52
CA ALA A 24 -27.80 -104.11 86.30
C ALA A 24 -28.28 -102.64 86.36
N GLU A 25 -27.93 -101.90 87.41
CA GLU A 25 -28.41 -100.53 87.62
C GLU A 25 -27.59 -99.52 86.78
N GLU A 26 -28.25 -98.72 85.93
CA GLU A 26 -27.59 -97.61 85.22
C GLU A 26 -27.47 -96.36 86.11
N VAL A 27 -26.24 -95.85 86.25
CA VAL A 27 -25.94 -94.65 87.05
C VAL A 27 -26.12 -93.38 86.20
N LEU A 28 -27.09 -92.56 86.58
CA LEU A 28 -27.46 -91.29 85.92
C LEU A 28 -26.31 -90.26 86.00
N THR A 29 -25.84 -89.76 84.85
CA THR A 29 -24.64 -88.90 84.75
C THR A 29 -24.70 -87.84 83.65
N ILE A 30 -23.99 -86.72 83.87
CA ILE A 30 -23.85 -85.59 82.93
C ILE A 30 -22.70 -85.87 81.94
N LYS A 31 -22.71 -85.26 80.75
CA LYS A 31 -21.61 -85.42 79.76
C LYS A 31 -21.02 -84.10 79.26
N ILE A 32 -19.75 -84.12 78.89
CA ILE A 32 -18.99 -83.04 78.22
C ILE A 32 -18.08 -83.64 77.14
N SER A 33 -17.52 -82.83 76.24
CA SER A 33 -16.57 -83.31 75.21
C SER A 33 -15.30 -83.89 75.85
N ALA A 34 -14.77 -84.99 75.30
CA ALA A 34 -13.60 -85.68 75.87
C ALA A 34 -12.29 -84.89 75.75
N ASP A 35 -12.16 -84.05 74.71
CA ASP A 35 -11.00 -83.19 74.47
C ASP A 35 -11.44 -81.77 74.05
N ALA A 36 -10.58 -80.79 74.31
CA ALA A 36 -10.67 -79.42 73.79
C ALA A 36 -9.27 -78.75 73.76
N LYS A 37 -9.18 -77.49 73.34
CA LYS A 37 -7.97 -76.66 73.50
C LYS A 37 -8.30 -75.32 74.15
N VAL A 38 -7.26 -74.58 74.55
CA VAL A 38 -7.36 -73.21 75.07
C VAL A 38 -8.19 -72.32 74.13
N ASN A 39 -9.03 -71.47 74.72
CA ASN A 39 -10.02 -70.59 74.09
C ASN A 39 -11.22 -71.27 73.38
N ASP A 40 -11.33 -72.61 73.32
CA ASP A 40 -12.58 -73.29 72.92
C ASP A 40 -13.70 -73.09 73.96
N ILE A 41 -14.94 -73.45 73.63
CA ILE A 41 -16.08 -73.44 74.56
C ILE A 41 -16.64 -74.86 74.69
N ILE A 42 -16.74 -75.35 75.93
CA ILE A 42 -17.28 -76.68 76.27
C ILE A 42 -18.60 -76.48 77.03
N THR A 43 -19.59 -77.34 76.79
CA THR A 43 -20.93 -77.24 77.40
C THR A 43 -21.34 -78.58 78.03
N ALA A 44 -22.02 -78.52 79.17
CA ALA A 44 -22.60 -79.66 79.85
C ALA A 44 -23.89 -80.15 79.16
N ASP A 45 -23.95 -81.43 78.81
CA ASP A 45 -25.18 -82.09 78.34
C ASP A 45 -25.84 -82.85 79.49
N VAL A 46 -27.03 -82.39 79.86
CA VAL A 46 -27.84 -82.90 80.98
C VAL A 46 -29.01 -83.79 80.54
N LYS A 47 -29.12 -84.15 79.25
CA LYS A 47 -30.23 -84.97 78.72
C LYS A 47 -30.37 -86.37 79.32
N ASN A 48 -29.33 -86.88 79.98
CA ASN A 48 -29.35 -88.21 80.62
C ASN A 48 -29.81 -88.17 82.09
N LEU A 49 -30.30 -87.03 82.59
CA LEU A 49 -30.95 -86.92 83.90
C LEU A 49 -32.43 -87.32 83.80
N PRO A 50 -33.09 -87.73 84.91
CA PRO A 50 -34.49 -88.15 84.87
C PRO A 50 -35.45 -87.08 84.31
N PRO A 51 -36.55 -87.47 83.63
CA PRO A 51 -37.58 -86.53 83.20
C PRO A 51 -38.08 -85.63 84.35
N ASN A 52 -38.26 -84.33 84.06
CA ASN A 52 -38.58 -83.27 85.03
C ASN A 52 -37.48 -82.92 86.06
N THR A 53 -36.23 -83.36 85.87
CA THR A 53 -35.10 -82.89 86.70
C THR A 53 -34.71 -81.45 86.34
N TYR A 54 -34.78 -80.54 87.32
CA TYR A 54 -34.29 -79.17 87.18
C TYR A 54 -32.93 -79.01 87.86
N VAL A 55 -31.96 -78.48 87.11
CA VAL A 55 -30.60 -78.16 87.58
C VAL A 55 -30.54 -76.70 88.01
N ASN A 56 -30.14 -76.45 89.25
CA ASN A 56 -30.11 -75.13 89.87
C ASN A 56 -28.80 -74.38 89.62
N SER A 57 -27.68 -75.10 89.50
CA SER A 57 -26.35 -74.51 89.27
C SER A 57 -25.39 -75.51 88.63
N TYR A 58 -24.36 -74.97 87.98
CA TYR A 58 -23.17 -75.70 87.54
C TYR A 58 -21.95 -75.17 88.29
N GLN A 59 -20.89 -75.97 88.38
CA GLN A 59 -19.56 -75.49 88.77
C GLN A 59 -18.50 -76.36 88.08
N TRP A 60 -17.57 -75.72 87.38
CA TRP A 60 -16.45 -76.39 86.71
C TRP A 60 -15.25 -76.55 87.64
N TYR A 61 -14.49 -77.63 87.45
CA TYR A 61 -13.34 -78.01 88.27
C TYR A 61 -12.18 -78.44 87.39
N TYR A 62 -10.96 -78.08 87.80
CA TYR A 62 -9.74 -78.81 87.42
C TYR A 62 -9.64 -80.11 88.21
N ILE A 63 -9.06 -81.13 87.59
CA ILE A 63 -8.43 -82.24 88.30
C ILE A 63 -6.94 -81.90 88.40
N GLU A 64 -6.44 -81.74 89.62
CA GLU A 64 -5.02 -81.54 89.88
C GLU A 64 -4.26 -82.88 89.83
N ALA A 65 -2.93 -82.84 89.77
CA ALA A 65 -2.10 -84.02 89.49
C ALA A 65 -2.14 -85.12 90.58
N ASP A 66 -2.66 -84.82 91.77
CA ASP A 66 -2.92 -85.76 92.87
C ASP A 66 -4.33 -86.40 92.81
N GLY A 67 -5.14 -86.04 91.81
CA GLY A 67 -6.53 -86.45 91.66
C GLY A 67 -7.53 -85.56 92.40
N SER A 68 -7.08 -84.51 93.11
CA SER A 68 -7.98 -83.60 93.83
C SER A 68 -8.78 -82.69 92.89
N GLU A 69 -9.99 -82.31 93.33
CA GLU A 69 -10.95 -81.54 92.54
C GLU A 69 -10.92 -80.05 92.94
N LYS A 70 -10.33 -79.20 92.08
CA LYS A 70 -10.15 -77.77 92.38
C LYS A 70 -11.07 -76.90 91.56
N MET A 71 -11.91 -76.12 92.23
CA MET A 71 -12.90 -75.25 91.61
C MET A 71 -12.25 -74.23 90.66
N ILE A 72 -12.79 -74.09 89.45
CA ILE A 72 -12.44 -73.02 88.51
C ILE A 72 -13.24 -71.76 88.92
N PRO A 73 -12.61 -70.70 89.48
CA PRO A 73 -13.36 -69.61 90.09
C PRO A 73 -14.25 -68.87 89.09
N GLY A 74 -15.53 -68.66 89.45
CA GLY A 74 -16.51 -67.97 88.61
C GLY A 74 -17.06 -68.79 87.42
N ALA A 75 -16.58 -70.01 87.20
CA ALA A 75 -17.12 -70.90 86.16
C ALA A 75 -18.38 -71.64 86.67
N THR A 76 -19.49 -70.90 86.76
CA THR A 76 -20.79 -71.40 87.27
C THR A 76 -21.85 -71.64 86.19
N ASP A 77 -21.54 -71.33 84.94
CA ASP A 77 -22.44 -71.52 83.79
C ASP A 77 -22.45 -72.97 83.27
N ILE A 78 -23.50 -73.31 82.51
CA ILE A 78 -23.61 -74.58 81.76
C ILE A 78 -22.48 -74.78 80.74
N SER A 79 -21.75 -73.72 80.38
CA SER A 79 -20.60 -73.77 79.48
C SER A 79 -19.40 -72.99 80.00
N LEU A 80 -18.20 -73.46 79.70
CA LEU A 80 -16.93 -72.84 80.03
C LEU A 80 -16.13 -72.54 78.75
N LYS A 81 -15.71 -71.28 78.58
CA LYS A 81 -14.60 -70.96 77.66
C LYS A 81 -13.29 -71.36 78.33
N VAL A 82 -12.56 -72.30 77.73
CA VAL A 82 -11.31 -72.86 78.26
C VAL A 82 -10.27 -71.74 78.46
N PRO A 83 -9.85 -71.42 79.69
CA PRO A 83 -8.89 -70.35 79.94
C PRO A 83 -7.45 -70.79 79.61
N VAL A 84 -6.53 -69.83 79.49
CA VAL A 84 -5.14 -70.11 79.07
C VAL A 84 -4.37 -70.95 80.07
N ASP A 85 -4.69 -70.85 81.37
CA ASP A 85 -4.10 -71.66 82.43
C ASP A 85 -4.74 -73.06 82.57
N ALA A 86 -5.74 -73.40 81.74
CA ALA A 86 -6.24 -74.77 81.62
C ALA A 86 -5.38 -75.65 80.70
N GLU A 87 -4.34 -75.11 80.06
CA GLU A 87 -3.40 -75.85 79.22
C GLU A 87 -2.90 -77.14 79.92
N ASN A 88 -3.01 -78.29 79.24
CA ASN A 88 -2.54 -79.59 79.71
C ASN A 88 -3.15 -80.04 81.07
N LYS A 89 -4.30 -79.46 81.45
CA LYS A 89 -5.11 -79.93 82.59
C LYS A 89 -6.31 -80.72 82.09
N THR A 90 -6.83 -81.55 82.98
CA THR A 90 -8.13 -82.21 82.81
C THR A 90 -9.18 -81.45 83.62
N ILE A 91 -10.36 -81.23 83.04
CA ILE A 91 -11.48 -80.56 83.70
C ILE A 91 -12.73 -81.43 83.70
N PHE A 92 -13.69 -81.08 84.55
CA PHE A 92 -15.06 -81.62 84.53
C PHE A 92 -16.03 -80.59 85.13
N VAL A 93 -17.33 -80.89 85.09
CA VAL A 93 -18.38 -80.08 85.70
C VAL A 93 -19.20 -80.89 86.69
N LYS A 94 -19.61 -80.27 87.79
CA LYS A 94 -20.72 -80.75 88.64
C LYS A 94 -21.94 -79.89 88.36
N ALA A 95 -23.12 -80.49 88.38
CA ALA A 95 -24.37 -79.75 88.36
C ALA A 95 -25.31 -80.25 89.45
N THR A 96 -25.93 -79.31 90.16
CA THR A 96 -26.67 -79.55 91.41
C THR A 96 -28.15 -79.26 91.22
N THR A 97 -29.00 -80.16 91.70
CA THR A 97 -30.47 -80.03 91.68
C THR A 97 -30.96 -79.54 93.04
N SER A 98 -32.25 -79.71 93.36
CA SER A 98 -32.79 -79.46 94.69
C SER A 98 -32.47 -80.56 95.72
N SER A 99 -31.97 -81.72 95.28
CA SER A 99 -31.75 -82.89 96.14
C SER A 99 -30.42 -83.63 95.90
N GLU A 100 -29.82 -83.54 94.72
CA GLU A 100 -28.65 -84.33 94.31
C GLU A 100 -27.62 -83.49 93.56
N THR A 101 -26.44 -84.05 93.28
CA THR A 101 -25.39 -83.43 92.46
C THR A 101 -24.75 -84.46 91.56
N TYR A 102 -24.83 -84.24 90.25
CA TYR A 102 -24.27 -85.13 89.23
C TYR A 102 -22.93 -84.60 88.75
N LYS A 103 -21.95 -85.50 88.60
CA LYS A 103 -20.62 -85.22 88.04
C LYS A 103 -20.58 -85.63 86.57
N SER A 104 -19.88 -84.86 85.73
CA SER A 104 -19.66 -85.23 84.32
C SER A 104 -18.49 -86.20 84.12
N ASN A 105 -18.37 -86.76 82.90
CA ASN A 105 -17.07 -87.24 82.43
C ASN A 105 -16.03 -86.10 82.41
N THR A 106 -14.77 -86.47 82.23
CA THR A 106 -13.65 -85.54 82.11
C THR A 106 -13.44 -85.04 80.68
N CYS A 107 -12.80 -83.87 80.56
CA CYS A 107 -12.32 -83.28 79.31
C CYS A 107 -10.83 -82.93 79.45
N THR A 108 -9.99 -83.38 78.53
CA THR A 108 -8.56 -83.07 78.52
C THR A 108 -8.28 -81.86 77.63
N ILE A 109 -7.57 -80.86 78.16
CA ILE A 109 -7.20 -79.66 77.40
C ILE A 109 -5.83 -79.84 76.77
N LYS A 110 -5.75 -79.76 75.44
CA LYS A 110 -4.50 -79.91 74.68
C LYS A 110 -3.43 -78.88 75.11
N PRO A 111 -2.14 -79.27 75.16
CA PRO A 111 -1.05 -78.34 75.43
C PRO A 111 -0.89 -77.30 74.32
N LEU A 112 -0.25 -76.17 74.64
CA LEU A 112 0.08 -75.10 73.70
C LEU A 112 1.50 -75.31 73.17
N GLN A 113 1.64 -75.26 71.84
CA GLN A 113 2.92 -75.36 71.15
C GLN A 113 3.20 -74.04 70.44
N LEU A 114 3.56 -73.04 71.24
CA LEU A 114 3.70 -71.66 70.80
C LEU A 114 5.05 -71.37 70.15
N SER A 115 5.05 -70.55 69.10
CA SER A 115 6.22 -69.95 68.45
C SER A 115 5.99 -68.46 68.15
N LEU A 116 7.03 -67.76 67.70
CA LEU A 116 7.04 -66.32 67.44
C LEU A 116 7.81 -66.02 66.13
N ASP A 117 7.20 -65.30 65.20
CA ASP A 117 7.82 -64.96 63.90
C ASP A 117 9.09 -64.08 64.04
N GLU A 118 9.92 -64.03 62.99
CA GLU A 118 11.01 -63.05 62.88
C GLU A 118 10.45 -61.60 62.89
N PRO A 119 11.00 -60.68 63.69
CA PRO A 119 10.66 -59.26 63.64
C PRO A 119 11.31 -58.59 62.43
N ILE A 120 10.55 -57.73 61.75
CA ILE A 120 11.00 -56.97 60.59
C ILE A 120 10.86 -55.46 60.83
N PHE A 121 11.56 -54.66 60.03
CA PHE A 121 11.54 -53.19 60.15
C PHE A 121 10.62 -52.56 59.10
N GLU A 122 9.77 -51.65 59.55
CA GLU A 122 8.76 -51.00 58.71
C GLU A 122 9.41 -50.07 57.67
N GLY A 123 9.22 -50.38 56.38
CA GLY A 123 9.80 -49.62 55.26
C GLY A 123 11.18 -50.11 54.77
N TYR A 124 11.72 -51.17 55.36
CA TYR A 124 13.08 -51.67 55.11
C TYR A 124 13.05 -53.04 54.37
N SER A 125 14.15 -53.41 53.69
CA SER A 125 14.19 -54.59 52.79
C SER A 125 15.53 -55.36 52.84
N SER A 126 15.97 -56.01 51.76
CA SER A 126 17.15 -56.90 51.77
C SER A 126 18.51 -56.20 51.71
N THR A 127 18.55 -54.86 51.60
CA THR A 127 19.78 -54.05 51.69
C THR A 127 19.52 -52.88 52.63
N ASN A 128 19.93 -53.01 53.90
CA ASN A 128 19.41 -52.22 55.00
C ASN A 128 20.48 -51.32 55.65
N TYR A 129 20.50 -50.06 55.21
CA TYR A 129 21.28 -49.00 55.84
C TYR A 129 20.36 -48.00 56.55
N VAL A 130 20.87 -47.39 57.63
CA VAL A 130 20.21 -46.29 58.35
C VAL A 130 21.20 -45.15 58.58
N SER A 131 20.72 -43.91 58.57
CA SER A 131 21.51 -42.72 58.91
C SER A 131 21.41 -42.40 60.42
N PRO A 132 22.44 -41.77 61.00
CA PRO A 132 22.31 -41.11 62.30
C PRO A 132 21.11 -40.14 62.31
N GLY A 133 20.25 -40.26 63.32
CA GLY A 133 18.99 -39.51 63.43
C GLY A 133 17.75 -40.17 62.81
N ASP A 134 17.86 -41.30 62.11
CA ASP A 134 16.68 -42.05 61.64
C ASP A 134 15.92 -42.71 62.80
N THR A 135 14.58 -42.73 62.75
CA THR A 135 13.74 -43.53 63.64
C THR A 135 13.24 -44.77 62.91
N VAL A 136 13.60 -45.94 63.43
CA VAL A 136 13.21 -47.27 62.93
C VAL A 136 12.04 -47.80 63.77
N LYS A 137 11.09 -48.50 63.14
CA LYS A 137 9.95 -49.15 63.79
C LYS A 137 9.91 -50.66 63.51
N VAL A 138 9.64 -51.45 64.54
CA VAL A 138 9.47 -52.91 64.46
C VAL A 138 8.02 -53.25 64.11
N VAL A 139 7.83 -54.20 63.21
CA VAL A 139 6.55 -54.86 62.89
C VAL A 139 6.77 -56.36 62.66
N GLY A 140 5.72 -57.17 62.61
CA GLY A 140 5.83 -58.64 62.59
C GLY A 140 5.91 -59.24 64.00
N ALA A 141 6.62 -60.35 64.17
CA ALA A 141 6.67 -61.14 65.42
C ALA A 141 5.27 -61.52 65.96
N ASN A 142 4.48 -62.28 65.18
CA ASN A 142 3.19 -62.79 65.63
C ASN A 142 3.35 -64.08 66.45
N VAL A 143 2.55 -64.24 67.51
CA VAL A 143 2.46 -65.53 68.23
C VAL A 143 1.61 -66.52 67.43
N ILE A 144 2.14 -67.72 67.20
CA ILE A 144 1.48 -68.82 66.49
C ILE A 144 1.43 -70.04 67.42
N ASP A 145 0.31 -70.79 67.43
CA ASP A 145 0.21 -72.10 68.09
C ASP A 145 0.06 -73.21 67.06
N ALA A 146 0.94 -74.23 67.10
CA ALA A 146 0.85 -75.38 66.20
C ALA A 146 -0.41 -76.25 66.46
N ASN A 147 -0.96 -76.23 67.68
CA ASN A 147 -2.23 -76.89 68.02
C ASN A 147 -3.47 -76.05 67.65
N GLY A 148 -3.28 -74.89 67.03
CA GLY A 148 -4.33 -74.07 66.43
C GLY A 148 -5.23 -73.33 67.42
N ALA A 149 -4.80 -73.11 68.66
CA ALA A 149 -5.38 -72.09 69.52
C ALA A 149 -5.17 -70.70 68.90
N LYS A 150 -6.11 -69.78 69.12
CA LYS A 150 -6.01 -68.39 68.64
C LYS A 150 -6.12 -67.44 69.82
N PHE A 151 -5.19 -66.50 69.91
CA PHE A 151 -5.10 -65.53 70.99
C PHE A 151 -5.66 -64.17 70.56
N GLN A 152 -6.32 -63.51 71.48
CA GLN A 152 -6.75 -62.12 71.33
C GLN A 152 -5.62 -61.20 71.80
N SER A 153 -5.50 -59.96 71.28
CA SER A 153 -4.35 -59.10 71.57
C SER A 153 -4.17 -58.72 73.04
N ASN A 154 -5.23 -58.84 73.86
CA ASN A 154 -5.16 -58.67 75.31
C ASN A 154 -4.69 -59.93 76.08
N GLN A 155 -4.47 -61.05 75.39
CA GLN A 155 -3.87 -62.28 75.92
C GLN A 155 -2.36 -62.36 75.62
N ILE A 156 -1.80 -61.38 74.90
CA ILE A 156 -0.39 -61.31 74.52
C ILE A 156 0.20 -59.98 75.00
N THR A 157 1.32 -60.00 75.73
CA THR A 157 2.12 -58.80 76.03
C THR A 157 3.46 -58.89 75.32
N TYR A 158 3.82 -57.85 74.57
CA TYR A 158 5.11 -57.76 73.86
C TYR A 158 6.08 -56.82 74.60
N SER A 159 7.35 -57.20 74.67
CA SER A 159 8.48 -56.32 75.01
C SER A 159 9.58 -56.46 73.97
N TYR A 160 10.35 -55.40 73.75
CA TYR A 160 11.40 -55.35 72.74
C TYR A 160 12.75 -55.20 73.43
N GLN A 161 13.81 -55.72 72.84
CA GLN A 161 15.17 -55.34 73.19
C GLN A 161 15.99 -55.19 71.91
N TRP A 162 16.60 -54.02 71.75
CA TRP A 162 17.50 -53.73 70.64
C TRP A 162 18.94 -54.12 71.01
N PHE A 163 19.68 -54.63 70.04
CA PHE A 163 21.05 -55.10 70.20
C PHE A 163 21.95 -54.54 69.11
N TYR A 164 23.17 -54.24 69.52
CA TYR A 164 24.32 -54.14 68.65
C TYR A 164 24.80 -55.54 68.25
N LYS A 165 25.15 -55.78 66.98
CA LYS A 165 25.75 -57.04 66.49
C LYS A 165 27.23 -56.83 66.12
N VAL A 166 28.10 -57.77 66.51
CA VAL A 166 29.54 -57.80 66.15
C VAL A 166 29.95 -59.24 65.88
N GLY A 167 30.22 -59.61 64.62
CA GLY A 167 30.36 -61.03 64.26
C GLY A 167 29.09 -61.77 64.67
N GLU A 168 29.18 -62.85 65.44
CA GLU A 168 28.00 -63.53 66.02
C GLU A 168 27.64 -63.10 67.45
N VAL A 169 28.24 -62.03 67.97
CA VAL A 169 27.98 -61.51 69.31
C VAL A 169 26.89 -60.43 69.28
N PHE A 170 25.93 -60.51 70.22
CA PHE A 170 24.88 -59.51 70.42
C PHE A 170 25.10 -58.78 71.76
N SER A 171 25.11 -57.45 71.74
CA SER A 171 25.29 -56.58 72.92
C SER A 171 24.07 -55.69 73.13
N ILE A 172 23.57 -55.60 74.37
CA ILE A 172 22.34 -54.85 74.71
C ILE A 172 22.52 -53.34 74.47
N ILE A 173 21.58 -52.73 73.74
CA ILE A 173 21.45 -51.27 73.69
C ILE A 173 20.63 -50.83 74.92
N ASN A 174 21.32 -50.32 75.94
CA ASN A 174 20.71 -49.93 77.22
C ASN A 174 19.57 -48.91 77.03
N GLY A 175 18.42 -49.19 77.63
CA GLY A 175 17.21 -48.35 77.55
C GLY A 175 16.42 -48.47 76.24
N ALA A 176 16.94 -49.14 75.20
CA ALA A 176 16.23 -49.35 73.95
C ALA A 176 15.29 -50.57 74.05
N THR A 177 14.12 -50.37 74.66
CA THR A 177 13.10 -51.42 74.91
C THR A 177 11.75 -51.16 74.23
N GLY A 178 11.64 -50.10 73.43
CA GLY A 178 10.43 -49.75 72.69
C GLY A 178 10.30 -50.45 71.33
N ALA A 179 9.09 -50.47 70.79
CA ALA A 179 8.80 -50.90 69.42
C ALA A 179 9.40 -49.97 68.33
N THR A 180 10.03 -48.87 68.74
CA THR A 180 10.78 -47.94 67.90
C THR A 180 12.14 -47.64 68.54
N PHE A 181 13.13 -47.34 67.70
CA PHE A 181 14.45 -46.91 68.13
C PHE A 181 14.95 -45.80 67.19
N THR A 182 15.56 -44.76 67.75
CA THR A 182 16.15 -43.66 66.99
C THR A 182 17.67 -43.81 67.01
N ILE A 183 18.29 -43.87 65.83
CA ILE A 183 19.73 -44.00 65.69
C ILE A 183 20.40 -42.75 66.28
N PRO A 184 21.32 -42.88 67.27
CA PRO A 184 22.03 -41.72 67.82
C PRO A 184 22.74 -40.90 66.75
N THR A 185 22.77 -39.59 66.91
CA THR A 185 23.40 -38.66 65.95
C THR A 185 24.91 -38.86 65.79
N ASP A 186 25.55 -39.47 66.78
CA ASP A 186 26.97 -39.82 66.82
C ASP A 186 27.25 -41.32 66.55
N ALA A 187 26.25 -42.09 66.13
CA ALA A 187 26.38 -43.54 65.91
C ALA A 187 27.29 -43.95 64.74
N ILE A 188 27.71 -43.00 63.89
CA ILE A 188 28.66 -43.25 62.79
C ILE A 188 30.12 -43.23 63.26
N ASP A 189 30.40 -42.50 64.35
CA ASP A 189 31.73 -42.30 64.93
C ASP A 189 32.01 -43.31 66.07
N LYS A 190 31.04 -44.18 66.34
CA LYS A 190 31.10 -45.28 67.31
C LYS A 190 31.07 -46.62 66.59
N GLU A 191 31.70 -47.61 67.20
CA GLU A 191 31.42 -49.01 66.90
C GLU A 191 30.60 -49.62 68.05
N PRO A 192 29.70 -50.59 67.77
CA PRO A 192 29.46 -51.18 66.46
C PRO A 192 28.26 -50.58 65.71
N LYS A 193 28.29 -50.70 64.38
CA LYS A 193 27.30 -50.09 63.47
C LYS A 193 26.13 -50.99 63.07
N ASP A 194 26.21 -52.30 63.31
CA ASP A 194 25.13 -53.23 62.99
C ASP A 194 24.14 -53.34 64.15
N ILE A 195 22.86 -53.17 63.84
CA ILE A 195 21.75 -53.13 64.81
C ILE A 195 20.70 -54.18 64.43
N VAL A 196 20.19 -54.88 65.44
CA VAL A 196 19.07 -55.83 65.33
C VAL A 196 18.11 -55.65 66.51
N VAL A 197 16.93 -56.24 66.43
CA VAL A 197 15.96 -56.31 67.53
C VAL A 197 15.56 -57.76 67.79
N LYS A 198 15.27 -58.09 69.05
CA LYS A 198 14.45 -59.26 69.42
C LYS A 198 13.15 -58.79 70.06
N VAL A 199 12.10 -59.57 69.85
CA VAL A 199 10.79 -59.39 70.48
C VAL A 199 10.54 -60.54 71.43
N THR A 200 10.09 -60.23 72.63
CA THR A 200 9.62 -61.20 73.62
C THR A 200 8.10 -61.09 73.72
N ALA A 201 7.39 -62.20 73.58
CA ALA A 201 5.94 -62.27 73.70
C ALA A 201 5.54 -63.16 74.89
N LYS A 202 4.68 -62.64 75.78
CA LYS A 202 4.15 -63.38 76.94
C LYS A 202 2.67 -63.73 76.73
N VAL A 203 2.33 -65.00 76.88
CA VAL A 203 0.96 -65.54 76.76
C VAL A 203 0.66 -66.42 77.98
N GLY A 204 -0.18 -65.90 78.87
CA GLY A 204 -0.42 -66.53 80.18
C GLY A 204 0.89 -66.71 80.97
N PRO A 205 1.25 -67.93 81.39
CA PRO A 205 2.53 -68.20 82.04
C PRO A 205 3.71 -68.33 81.06
N ARG A 206 3.46 -68.62 79.76
CA ARG A 206 4.51 -68.87 78.77
C ARG A 206 5.12 -67.56 78.28
N THR A 207 6.44 -67.59 78.06
CA THR A 207 7.22 -66.48 77.48
C THR A 207 7.99 -67.02 76.29
N LEU A 208 7.98 -66.28 75.17
CA LEU A 208 8.54 -66.65 73.88
C LEU A 208 9.52 -65.56 73.44
N GLU A 209 10.65 -65.92 72.87
CA GLU A 209 11.62 -64.99 72.29
C GLU A 209 11.72 -65.23 70.79
N SER A 210 11.74 -64.16 70.00
CA SER A 210 11.83 -64.24 68.55
C SER A 210 13.27 -64.58 68.10
N PRO A 211 13.46 -65.06 66.86
CA PRO A 211 14.72 -64.88 66.16
C PRO A 211 15.13 -63.39 66.19
N PRO A 212 16.44 -63.06 66.14
CA PRO A 212 16.87 -61.70 65.85
C PRO A 212 16.35 -61.26 64.49
N SER A 213 16.00 -59.98 64.34
CA SER A 213 15.74 -59.39 63.03
C SER A 213 16.96 -59.49 62.11
N LYS A 214 16.73 -59.30 60.80
CA LYS A 214 17.77 -58.86 59.86
C LYS A 214 18.52 -57.63 60.38
N ILE A 215 19.74 -57.45 59.90
CA ILE A 215 20.64 -56.35 60.28
C ILE A 215 20.19 -55.03 59.64
N LEU A 216 20.34 -53.94 60.39
CA LEU A 216 20.44 -52.56 59.90
C LEU A 216 21.84 -52.01 60.19
N THR A 217 22.55 -51.55 59.17
CA THR A 217 23.90 -50.99 59.33
C THR A 217 23.87 -49.45 59.32
N VAL A 218 24.43 -48.80 60.34
CA VAL A 218 24.57 -47.33 60.38
C VAL A 218 25.62 -46.87 59.35
N SER A 219 25.23 -46.04 58.38
CA SER A 219 26.12 -45.60 57.31
C SER A 219 25.72 -44.26 56.66
N LYS A 220 26.74 -43.43 56.33
CA LYS A 220 26.61 -42.22 55.49
C LYS A 220 26.95 -42.46 54.01
N ALA A 221 27.51 -43.62 53.66
CA ALA A 221 27.98 -43.90 52.30
C ALA A 221 26.92 -43.69 51.19
N PRO A 222 25.61 -43.97 51.39
CA PRO A 222 24.58 -43.67 50.38
C PRO A 222 24.41 -42.17 50.11
N THR A 223 24.44 -41.33 51.14
CA THR A 223 24.27 -39.86 51.00
C THR A 223 25.53 -39.19 50.48
N GLU A 224 26.71 -39.67 50.88
CA GLU A 224 28.01 -39.23 50.34
C GLU A 224 28.15 -39.57 48.85
N THR A 225 27.80 -40.81 48.46
CA THR A 225 27.79 -41.25 47.05
C THR A 225 26.82 -40.44 46.20
N LEU A 226 25.62 -40.17 46.72
CA LEU A 226 24.63 -39.33 46.04
C LEU A 226 25.13 -37.88 45.89
N THR A 227 25.70 -37.30 46.96
CA THR A 227 26.28 -35.94 46.94
C THR A 227 27.35 -35.84 45.85
N LYS A 228 28.32 -36.75 45.82
CA LYS A 228 29.38 -36.79 44.79
C LYS A 228 28.85 -36.98 43.38
N ASN A 229 27.79 -37.78 43.20
CA ASN A 229 27.15 -37.95 41.89
C ASN A 229 26.41 -36.68 41.42
N ILE A 230 25.87 -35.87 42.35
CA ILE A 230 25.28 -34.56 42.06
C ILE A 230 26.36 -33.53 41.72
N GLU A 231 27.54 -33.56 42.35
CA GLU A 231 28.69 -32.73 41.97
C GLU A 231 29.14 -33.03 40.53
N ASN A 232 29.25 -34.33 40.20
CA ASN A 232 29.65 -34.81 38.88
C ASN A 232 28.69 -34.43 37.74
N LEU A 233 27.49 -33.90 38.03
CA LEU A 233 26.60 -33.32 37.02
C LEU A 233 27.18 -32.05 36.40
N LEU A 234 28.10 -31.35 37.08
CA LEU A 234 28.70 -30.11 36.62
C LEU A 234 30.15 -30.31 36.14
N LYS A 235 30.48 -29.69 35.01
CA LYS A 235 31.84 -29.55 34.50
C LYS A 235 32.32 -28.12 34.74
N ASN A 236 33.39 -27.98 35.52
CA ASN A 236 34.01 -26.70 35.92
C ASN A 236 33.01 -25.68 36.54
N GLY A 237 31.90 -26.16 37.12
CA GLY A 237 30.87 -25.36 37.78
C GLY A 237 30.01 -24.47 36.86
N ASN A 238 30.23 -24.46 35.54
CA ASN A 238 29.55 -23.56 34.60
C ASN A 238 28.94 -24.23 33.37
N LYS A 239 29.07 -25.56 33.25
CA LYS A 239 28.34 -26.40 32.29
C LYS A 239 27.85 -27.66 32.97
N TYR A 240 26.85 -28.31 32.40
CA TYR A 240 26.56 -29.70 32.70
C TYR A 240 27.62 -30.63 32.06
N ASN A 241 27.80 -31.79 32.68
CA ASN A 241 28.77 -32.79 32.28
C ASN A 241 28.04 -33.93 31.56
N LEU A 242 27.93 -33.83 30.23
CA LEU A 242 27.17 -34.77 29.40
C LEU A 242 27.78 -35.04 28.03
N THR A 243 27.46 -36.23 27.52
CA THR A 243 27.66 -36.71 26.15
C THR A 243 26.39 -36.58 25.31
N SER A 244 25.23 -36.89 25.91
CA SER A 244 23.91 -36.83 25.27
C SER A 244 22.87 -36.27 26.25
N PHE A 245 21.96 -35.45 25.74
CA PHE A 245 20.84 -34.91 26.52
C PHE A 245 19.91 -36.01 27.06
N GLY A 246 19.70 -37.09 26.30
CA GLY A 246 18.87 -38.23 26.71
C GLY A 246 19.49 -39.01 27.88
N GLU A 247 20.80 -39.26 27.82
CA GLU A 247 21.57 -39.93 28.88
C GLU A 247 21.60 -39.07 30.15
N PHE A 248 21.88 -37.77 30.01
CA PHE A 248 21.88 -36.82 31.12
C PHE A 248 20.51 -36.71 31.79
N GLN A 249 19.43 -36.67 31.00
CA GLN A 249 18.06 -36.68 31.53
C GLN A 249 17.76 -37.97 32.30
N ALA A 250 18.23 -39.13 31.84
CA ALA A 250 18.05 -40.39 32.56
C ALA A 250 18.83 -40.39 33.89
N LEU A 251 20.09 -39.94 33.88
CA LEU A 251 20.93 -39.81 35.07
C LEU A 251 20.30 -38.88 36.12
N VAL A 252 19.87 -37.68 35.73
CA VAL A 252 19.26 -36.70 36.65
C VAL A 252 17.96 -37.24 37.27
N LYS A 253 17.13 -37.95 36.49
CA LYS A 253 15.90 -38.59 37.00
C LYS A 253 16.20 -39.75 37.96
N ASP A 254 17.25 -40.53 37.73
CA ASP A 254 17.70 -41.58 38.65
C ASP A 254 18.29 -41.01 39.95
N LEU A 255 19.09 -39.94 39.89
CA LEU A 255 19.61 -39.26 41.07
C LEU A 255 18.50 -38.63 41.91
N ASP A 256 17.48 -38.02 41.29
CA ASP A 256 16.31 -37.52 42.04
C ASP A 256 15.50 -38.67 42.64
N LYS A 257 15.23 -39.75 41.89
CA LYS A 257 14.58 -40.94 42.46
C LYS A 257 15.34 -41.50 43.67
N LYS A 258 16.67 -41.54 43.62
CA LYS A 258 17.54 -41.94 44.74
C LYS A 258 17.43 -40.96 45.91
N TYR A 259 17.44 -39.64 45.66
CA TYR A 259 17.21 -38.63 46.69
C TYR A 259 15.81 -38.76 47.32
N GLN A 260 14.74 -38.89 46.53
CA GLN A 260 13.37 -38.97 47.05
C GLN A 260 13.14 -40.22 47.91
N ALA A 261 13.85 -41.32 47.64
CA ALA A 261 13.81 -42.55 48.43
C ALA A 261 14.52 -42.45 49.81
N LEU A 262 15.32 -41.41 50.05
CA LEU A 262 15.95 -41.17 51.35
C LEU A 262 14.94 -40.73 52.44
N SER A 263 15.23 -41.08 53.68
CA SER A 263 14.54 -40.56 54.86
C SER A 263 14.72 -39.05 55.02
N SER A 264 13.91 -38.41 55.87
CA SER A 264 14.02 -36.98 56.17
C SER A 264 15.39 -36.60 56.76
N ALA A 265 15.98 -37.46 57.59
CA ALA A 265 17.32 -37.23 58.15
C ALA A 265 18.42 -37.44 57.10
N ALA A 266 18.33 -38.51 56.30
CA ALA A 266 19.29 -38.78 55.23
C ALA A 266 19.27 -37.69 54.14
N LYS A 267 18.11 -37.10 53.82
CA LYS A 267 17.99 -35.95 52.90
C LYS A 267 18.77 -34.72 53.39
N ALA A 268 18.76 -34.45 54.70
CA ALA A 268 19.50 -33.32 55.27
C ALA A 268 21.03 -33.46 55.13
N ASN A 269 21.56 -34.68 54.94
CA ASN A 269 22.98 -34.93 54.71
C ASN A 269 23.42 -34.67 53.24
N VAL A 270 22.50 -34.44 52.30
CA VAL A 270 22.80 -34.20 50.87
C VAL A 270 22.82 -32.69 50.60
N THR A 271 23.94 -32.06 50.93
CA THR A 271 24.08 -30.59 51.02
C THR A 271 23.97 -29.84 49.68
N ASN A 272 24.04 -30.55 48.55
CA ASN A 272 24.08 -29.95 47.21
C ASN A 272 22.81 -30.19 46.35
N TYR A 273 21.71 -30.66 46.96
CA TYR A 273 20.48 -31.01 46.24
C TYR A 273 19.90 -29.90 45.34
N ASP A 274 20.13 -28.62 45.63
CA ASP A 274 19.71 -27.52 44.74
C ASP A 274 20.35 -27.58 43.34
N VAL A 275 21.54 -28.20 43.18
CA VAL A 275 22.16 -28.46 41.86
C VAL A 275 21.32 -29.45 41.06
N LEU A 276 20.87 -30.54 41.70
CA LEU A 276 20.03 -31.57 41.08
C LEU A 276 18.64 -31.02 40.71
N LYS A 277 18.05 -30.25 41.63
CA LYS A 277 16.78 -29.53 41.43
C LYS A 277 16.86 -28.49 40.31
N ARG A 278 18.00 -27.79 40.16
CA ARG A 278 18.26 -26.90 39.03
C ARG A 278 18.40 -27.68 37.72
N ALA A 279 19.09 -28.82 37.71
CA ALA A 279 19.21 -29.68 36.53
C ALA A 279 17.85 -30.20 36.03
N LEU A 280 16.95 -30.60 36.95
CA LEU A 280 15.57 -30.98 36.60
C LEU A 280 14.80 -29.83 35.92
N ALA A 281 14.90 -28.61 36.45
CA ALA A 281 14.23 -27.42 35.89
C ALA A 281 14.81 -27.03 34.52
N ASP A 282 16.12 -27.17 34.32
CA ASP A 282 16.78 -26.86 33.06
C ASP A 282 16.45 -27.90 31.98
N ILE A 283 16.42 -29.19 32.33
CA ILE A 283 15.91 -30.26 31.45
C ILE A 283 14.46 -29.99 31.03
N ALA A 284 13.58 -29.60 31.96
CA ALA A 284 12.19 -29.25 31.64
C ALA A 284 12.11 -28.04 30.69
N THR A 285 12.99 -27.05 30.87
CA THR A 285 13.07 -25.85 30.01
C THR A 285 13.51 -26.19 28.59
N ILE A 286 14.51 -27.07 28.43
CA ILE A 286 14.98 -27.55 27.11
C ILE A 286 13.91 -28.39 26.41
N ASN A 287 13.29 -29.36 27.10
CA ASN A 287 12.18 -30.14 26.54
C ASN A 287 11.04 -29.24 26.03
N ALA A 288 10.65 -28.21 26.80
CA ALA A 288 9.61 -27.25 26.42
C ALA A 288 10.00 -26.33 25.24
N LEU A 289 11.29 -26.24 24.87
CA LEU A 289 11.75 -25.60 23.63
C LEU A 289 11.72 -26.59 22.45
N THR A 290 12.14 -27.84 22.66
CA THR A 290 12.05 -28.90 21.65
C THR A 290 10.60 -29.13 21.22
N GLU A 291 9.66 -29.23 22.17
CA GLU A 291 8.20 -29.33 21.88
C GLU A 291 7.64 -28.11 21.12
N LYS A 292 8.25 -26.93 21.23
CA LYS A 292 7.88 -25.75 20.42
C LYS A 292 8.47 -25.85 19.01
N LEU A 293 9.70 -26.34 18.87
CA LEU A 293 10.34 -26.55 17.57
C LEU A 293 9.60 -27.63 16.76
N ASP A 294 9.22 -28.74 17.38
CA ASP A 294 8.56 -29.86 16.68
C ASP A 294 7.21 -29.48 16.06
N LYS A 295 6.47 -28.53 16.67
CA LYS A 295 5.22 -27.98 16.10
C LYS A 295 5.39 -27.31 14.73
N LEU A 296 6.63 -26.96 14.34
CA LEU A 296 6.93 -26.49 12.98
C LEU A 296 6.98 -27.65 11.97
N LYS A 297 7.46 -28.83 12.38
CA LYS A 297 7.55 -30.03 11.53
C LYS A 297 6.16 -30.54 11.18
N ASP A 298 5.26 -30.54 12.16
CA ASP A 298 3.87 -31.03 12.03
C ASP A 298 2.91 -30.02 11.35
N LYS A 299 3.42 -28.87 10.88
CA LYS A 299 2.62 -27.73 10.37
C LYS A 299 1.56 -27.22 11.36
N GLY A 300 1.80 -27.35 12.66
CA GLY A 300 0.88 -26.93 13.74
C GLY A 300 0.78 -25.42 13.96
N VAL A 301 1.37 -24.61 13.07
CA VAL A 301 1.41 -23.14 13.12
C VAL A 301 1.01 -22.58 11.75
N SER A 302 0.08 -21.62 11.72
CA SER A 302 -0.37 -21.02 10.46
C SER A 302 0.71 -20.14 9.82
N GLU A 303 0.73 -20.00 8.49
CA GLU A 303 1.66 -19.12 7.77
C GLU A 303 1.61 -17.65 8.26
N LYS A 304 0.44 -17.21 8.73
CA LYS A 304 0.22 -15.86 9.27
C LYS A 304 0.89 -15.67 10.63
N ASP A 305 0.86 -16.69 11.49
CA ASP A 305 1.31 -16.60 12.87
C ASP A 305 2.78 -17.08 13.03
N LEU A 306 3.28 -17.85 12.05
CA LEU A 306 4.64 -18.37 11.95
C LEU A 306 5.75 -17.33 12.22
N PRO A 307 5.73 -16.09 11.68
CA PRO A 307 6.78 -15.11 11.95
C PRO A 307 6.86 -14.70 13.43
N GLN A 308 5.72 -14.58 14.12
CA GLN A 308 5.68 -14.25 15.55
C GLN A 308 6.00 -15.47 16.42
N PHE A 309 5.61 -16.67 15.98
CA PHE A 309 5.99 -17.93 16.63
C PHE A 309 7.50 -18.14 16.63
N LEU A 310 8.15 -18.01 15.46
CA LEU A 310 9.61 -18.13 15.32
C LEU A 310 10.35 -17.09 16.17
N LYS A 311 9.88 -15.83 16.16
CA LYS A 311 10.44 -14.76 16.99
C LYS A 311 10.30 -15.04 18.50
N ASN A 312 9.19 -15.66 18.93
CA ASN A 312 9.01 -16.07 20.32
C ASN A 312 9.94 -17.24 20.68
N LEU A 313 10.12 -18.20 19.78
CA LEU A 313 11.02 -19.35 19.97
C LEU A 313 12.49 -18.90 20.07
N GLU A 314 12.92 -17.98 19.21
CA GLU A 314 14.22 -17.32 19.30
C GLU A 314 14.40 -16.57 20.63
N ALA A 315 13.39 -15.78 21.01
CA ALA A 315 13.42 -15.01 22.26
C ALA A 315 13.42 -15.89 23.51
N ASP A 316 12.81 -17.07 23.48
CA ASP A 316 12.85 -18.03 24.58
C ASP A 316 14.21 -18.74 24.66
N TYR A 317 14.79 -19.19 23.53
CA TYR A 317 16.14 -19.74 23.52
C TYR A 317 17.19 -18.71 23.97
N ASN A 318 17.05 -17.45 23.54
CA ASN A 318 17.96 -16.36 23.94
C ASN A 318 17.89 -15.97 25.43
N LYS A 319 16.92 -16.47 26.20
CA LYS A 319 16.85 -16.32 27.68
C LYS A 319 17.66 -17.38 28.43
N LEU A 320 18.02 -18.49 27.79
CA LEU A 320 18.75 -19.58 28.43
C LEU A 320 20.12 -19.09 28.90
N ASP A 321 20.47 -19.33 30.17
CA ASP A 321 21.82 -19.06 30.66
C ASP A 321 22.84 -20.08 30.11
N TYR A 322 24.14 -19.81 30.27
CA TYR A 322 25.19 -20.67 29.72
C TYR A 322 25.18 -22.11 30.27
N LEU A 323 24.66 -22.31 31.49
CA LEU A 323 24.48 -23.63 32.08
C LEU A 323 23.33 -24.37 31.39
N GLN A 324 22.17 -23.72 31.19
CA GLN A 324 21.06 -24.24 30.39
C GLN A 324 21.47 -24.57 28.96
N ARG A 325 22.17 -23.65 28.27
CA ARG A 325 22.65 -23.87 26.90
C ARG A 325 23.66 -25.02 26.79
N SER A 326 24.33 -25.42 27.87
CA SER A 326 25.23 -26.58 27.81
C SER A 326 24.49 -27.91 27.60
N LEU A 327 23.16 -27.96 27.81
CA LEU A 327 22.30 -29.08 27.46
C LEU A 327 21.98 -29.19 25.96
N ASP A 328 22.20 -28.12 25.19
CA ASP A 328 22.05 -28.08 23.73
C ASP A 328 23.31 -28.67 23.06
N VAL A 329 23.38 -30.01 23.05
CA VAL A 329 24.53 -30.74 22.52
C VAL A 329 24.75 -30.39 21.05
N ASN A 330 25.99 -30.10 20.67
CA ASN A 330 26.41 -29.61 19.35
C ASN A 330 25.68 -28.32 18.86
N ASP A 331 25.02 -27.58 19.75
CA ASP A 331 24.15 -26.46 19.39
C ASP A 331 23.01 -26.86 18.40
N GLU A 332 22.51 -28.09 18.48
CA GLU A 332 21.50 -28.63 17.55
C GLU A 332 20.17 -27.86 17.60
N LEU A 333 19.68 -27.53 18.79
CA LEU A 333 18.45 -26.74 18.98
C LEU A 333 18.64 -25.31 18.48
N TYR A 334 19.79 -24.67 18.79
CA TYR A 334 20.14 -23.37 18.22
C TYR A 334 20.18 -23.39 16.70
N ASN A 335 20.88 -24.36 16.10
CA ASN A 335 21.01 -24.47 14.65
C ASN A 335 19.66 -24.76 13.96
N ALA A 336 18.78 -25.56 14.57
CA ALA A 336 17.43 -25.78 14.04
C ALA A 336 16.55 -24.52 14.11
N ILE A 337 16.59 -23.77 15.22
CA ILE A 337 15.89 -22.49 15.37
C ILE A 337 16.43 -21.46 14.35
N LYS A 338 17.76 -21.38 14.22
CA LYS A 338 18.50 -20.52 13.28
C LYS A 338 18.13 -20.81 11.82
N VAL A 339 18.00 -22.08 11.44
CA VAL A 339 17.52 -22.48 10.10
C VAL A 339 16.04 -22.14 9.92
N ALA A 340 15.19 -22.35 10.92
CA ALA A 340 13.76 -22.03 10.85
C ALA A 340 13.48 -20.51 10.75
N LEU A 341 14.33 -19.68 11.38
CA LEU A 341 14.33 -18.22 11.21
C LEU A 341 14.84 -17.77 9.83
N HIS A 342 15.60 -18.62 9.12
CA HIS A 342 16.23 -18.25 7.87
C HIS A 342 15.26 -18.32 6.70
N ASN A 343 14.52 -17.23 6.49
CA ASN A 343 13.64 -17.07 5.34
C ASN A 343 14.41 -16.43 4.16
N PRO A 344 14.85 -17.21 3.14
CA PRO A 344 15.75 -16.75 2.08
C PRO A 344 15.11 -15.73 1.11
N SER A 345 13.79 -15.52 1.22
CA SER A 345 13.05 -14.47 0.54
C SER A 345 13.68 -13.08 0.72
N ASN A 346 14.16 -12.74 1.92
CA ASN A 346 14.60 -11.37 2.25
C ASN A 346 15.69 -10.80 1.33
N ILE A 347 16.65 -11.61 0.88
CA ILE A 347 17.73 -11.14 -0.03
C ILE A 347 17.21 -11.03 -1.47
N ASN A 348 16.41 -12.02 -1.90
CA ASN A 348 15.88 -12.07 -3.26
C ASN A 348 14.82 -10.98 -3.50
N GLU A 349 13.93 -10.72 -2.54
CA GLU A 349 12.96 -9.62 -2.62
C GLU A 349 13.64 -8.24 -2.62
N LEU A 350 14.77 -8.09 -1.90
CA LEU A 350 15.54 -6.84 -1.89
C LEU A 350 16.26 -6.59 -3.22
N SER A 351 16.81 -7.66 -3.83
CA SER A 351 17.35 -7.62 -5.19
C SER A 351 16.27 -7.29 -6.24
N GLU A 352 15.07 -7.85 -6.09
CA GLU A 352 13.91 -7.55 -6.93
C GLU A 352 13.45 -6.09 -6.75
N VAL A 353 13.45 -5.55 -5.52
CA VAL A 353 13.22 -4.11 -5.25
C VAL A 353 14.27 -3.24 -5.94
N ARG A 354 15.57 -3.58 -5.89
CA ARG A 354 16.61 -2.81 -6.61
C ARG A 354 16.33 -2.79 -8.10
N GLU A 355 16.02 -3.94 -8.71
CA GLU A 355 15.80 -4.02 -10.15
C GLU A 355 14.47 -3.36 -10.59
N ILE A 356 13.43 -3.40 -9.76
CA ILE A 356 12.22 -2.60 -9.93
C ILE A 356 12.54 -1.10 -9.87
N ASN A 357 13.33 -0.65 -8.88
CA ASN A 357 13.71 0.77 -8.74
C ASN A 357 14.53 1.26 -9.95
N LYS A 358 15.47 0.44 -10.44
CA LYS A 358 16.21 0.71 -11.69
C LYS A 358 15.28 0.85 -12.89
N GLN A 359 14.31 -0.05 -13.05
CA GLN A 359 13.35 0.01 -14.15
C GLN A 359 12.40 1.22 -14.05
N ILE A 360 12.01 1.63 -12.83
CA ILE A 360 11.24 2.86 -12.61
C ILE A 360 12.03 4.10 -13.01
N ILE A 361 13.33 4.19 -12.68
CA ILE A 361 14.19 5.30 -13.12
C ILE A 361 14.39 5.27 -14.64
N ALA A 362 14.65 4.08 -15.21
CA ALA A 362 14.87 3.87 -16.64
C ALA A 362 13.62 4.10 -17.52
N LEU A 363 12.44 4.37 -16.95
CA LEU A 363 11.31 4.93 -17.69
C LEU A 363 11.64 6.33 -18.26
N LEU A 364 12.56 7.07 -17.65
CA LEU A 364 12.91 8.44 -18.01
C LEU A 364 14.36 8.57 -18.51
N SER A 365 14.59 9.58 -19.35
CA SER A 365 15.92 9.98 -19.82
C SER A 365 16.06 11.50 -19.86
N TYR A 366 17.28 11.96 -19.60
CA TYR A 366 17.64 13.34 -19.24
C TYR A 366 18.54 13.95 -20.31
N GLU A 367 18.01 14.10 -21.52
CA GLU A 367 18.75 14.50 -22.72
C GLU A 367 18.37 15.91 -23.19
N ASN A 368 19.32 16.62 -23.81
CA ASN A 368 19.11 17.90 -24.50
C ASN A 368 18.36 18.95 -23.65
N SER A 369 18.59 18.93 -22.34
CA SER A 369 17.94 19.83 -21.37
C SER A 369 16.41 19.65 -21.29
N TYR A 370 15.93 18.41 -21.48
CA TYR A 370 14.54 17.98 -21.31
C TYR A 370 14.45 16.62 -20.61
N ILE A 371 13.27 16.30 -20.08
CA ILE A 371 12.91 14.96 -19.61
C ILE A 371 11.98 14.32 -20.65
N LYS A 372 12.30 13.11 -21.11
CA LYS A 372 11.49 12.31 -22.02
C LYS A 372 11.31 10.89 -21.45
N TYR A 373 10.25 10.20 -21.87
CA TYR A 373 10.13 8.77 -21.64
C TYR A 373 11.10 8.01 -22.56
N VAL A 374 11.72 6.94 -22.06
CA VAL A 374 12.59 6.05 -22.87
C VAL A 374 11.76 5.20 -23.84
N PRO A 375 10.62 4.59 -23.44
CA PRO A 375 9.66 4.06 -24.40
C PRO A 375 9.09 5.17 -25.28
N SER A 376 9.24 5.02 -26.61
CA SER A 376 8.93 6.07 -27.59
C SER A 376 7.48 6.08 -28.08
N SER A 377 6.62 5.20 -27.57
CA SER A 377 5.19 5.13 -27.92
C SER A 377 4.30 4.92 -26.69
N LEU A 378 3.02 5.20 -26.83
CA LEU A 378 2.03 5.03 -25.77
C LEU A 378 1.94 3.56 -25.30
N GLU A 379 1.98 2.63 -26.26
CA GLU A 379 1.84 1.19 -26.06
C GLU A 379 3.08 0.61 -25.38
N SER A 380 4.28 1.02 -25.83
CA SER A 380 5.55 0.60 -25.23
C SER A 380 5.73 1.14 -23.81
N LEU A 381 5.32 2.37 -23.53
CA LEU A 381 5.30 2.91 -22.16
C LEU A 381 4.29 2.15 -21.28
N GLN A 382 3.09 1.89 -21.79
CA GLN A 382 2.07 1.14 -21.05
C GLN A 382 2.49 -0.32 -20.78
N ALA A 383 3.24 -0.95 -21.68
CA ALA A 383 3.80 -2.29 -21.48
C ALA A 383 4.84 -2.33 -20.35
N GLU A 384 5.82 -1.42 -20.36
CA GLU A 384 6.84 -1.36 -19.30
C GLU A 384 6.24 -0.95 -17.94
N VAL A 385 5.28 -0.03 -17.91
CA VAL A 385 4.51 0.30 -16.69
C VAL A 385 3.78 -0.93 -16.14
N ASN A 386 3.09 -1.71 -16.97
CA ASN A 386 2.37 -2.92 -16.54
C ASN A 386 3.33 -4.01 -16.04
N LYS A 387 4.48 -4.17 -16.68
CA LYS A 387 5.57 -5.08 -16.30
C LYS A 387 6.14 -4.72 -14.93
N ILE A 388 6.41 -3.44 -14.67
CA ILE A 388 6.85 -2.95 -13.35
C ILE A 388 5.79 -3.23 -12.28
N GLU A 389 4.51 -2.91 -12.53
CA GLU A 389 3.44 -3.16 -11.56
C GLU A 389 3.20 -4.66 -11.30
N THR A 390 3.40 -5.52 -12.30
CA THR A 390 3.32 -6.99 -12.17
C THR A 390 4.51 -7.60 -11.43
N ARG A 391 5.64 -6.89 -11.32
CA ARG A 391 6.75 -7.26 -10.45
C ARG A 391 6.50 -6.77 -9.02
N MET A 392 6.06 -5.53 -8.86
CA MET A 392 5.65 -4.98 -7.56
C MET A 392 4.50 -5.77 -6.90
N SER A 393 3.60 -6.39 -7.67
CA SER A 393 2.52 -7.23 -7.11
C SER A 393 3.00 -8.58 -6.56
N LYS A 394 4.19 -9.07 -6.98
CA LYS A 394 4.80 -10.32 -6.49
C LYS A 394 5.58 -10.14 -5.19
N LEU A 395 6.16 -8.94 -4.97
CA LEU A 395 6.81 -8.61 -3.70
C LEU A 395 5.84 -8.76 -2.51
N SER A 396 6.35 -9.18 -1.36
CA SER A 396 5.63 -9.19 -0.10
C SER A 396 5.28 -7.78 0.38
N LYS A 397 4.42 -7.69 1.40
CA LYS A 397 3.82 -6.41 1.83
C LYS A 397 4.87 -5.36 2.20
N ASP A 398 5.92 -5.76 2.91
CA ASP A 398 6.88 -4.81 3.47
C ASP A 398 7.88 -4.32 2.41
N TYR A 399 8.36 -5.22 1.54
CA TYR A 399 9.24 -4.85 0.41
C TYR A 399 8.54 -3.93 -0.60
N ARG A 400 7.23 -4.07 -0.82
CA ARG A 400 6.43 -3.07 -1.58
C ARG A 400 6.51 -1.66 -1.00
N THR A 401 6.64 -1.49 0.32
CA THR A 401 6.67 -0.15 0.95
C THR A 401 8.00 0.58 0.79
N ILE A 402 9.07 -0.13 0.39
CA ILE A 402 10.41 0.43 0.15
C ILE A 402 10.77 0.56 -1.33
N VAL A 403 9.87 0.20 -2.26
CA VAL A 403 10.01 0.55 -3.69
C VAL A 403 10.04 2.08 -3.81
N GLN A 404 11.06 2.61 -4.47
CA GLN A 404 11.39 4.03 -4.54
C GLN A 404 10.88 4.65 -5.85
N ASN A 405 11.00 5.97 -5.98
CA ASN A 405 10.66 6.72 -7.20
C ASN A 405 9.24 6.48 -7.77
N GLN A 406 8.30 5.94 -6.98
CA GLN A 406 6.94 5.58 -7.41
C GLN A 406 6.17 6.74 -8.05
N THR A 407 6.51 7.99 -7.72
CA THR A 407 5.99 9.19 -8.40
C THR A 407 6.18 9.13 -9.92
N ILE A 408 7.32 8.64 -10.43
CA ILE A 408 7.58 8.48 -11.87
C ILE A 408 6.55 7.52 -12.48
N LEU A 409 6.32 6.38 -11.83
CA LEU A 409 5.37 5.36 -12.28
C LEU A 409 3.92 5.90 -12.27
N GLN A 410 3.54 6.66 -11.23
CA GLN A 410 2.22 7.30 -11.16
C GLN A 410 2.06 8.44 -12.18
N GLU A 411 3.12 9.21 -12.48
CA GLU A 411 3.08 10.21 -13.55
C GLU A 411 2.99 9.57 -14.94
N ALA A 412 3.72 8.47 -15.20
CA ALA A 412 3.58 7.70 -16.44
C ALA A 412 2.14 7.24 -16.64
N LYS A 413 1.52 6.66 -15.61
CA LYS A 413 0.10 6.23 -15.62
C LYS A 413 -0.89 7.39 -15.82
N GLN A 414 -0.58 8.59 -15.35
CA GLN A 414 -1.39 9.79 -15.60
C GLN A 414 -1.18 10.36 -17.00
N ASP A 415 0.04 10.31 -17.51
CA ASP A 415 0.40 10.85 -18.83
C ASP A 415 -0.15 9.96 -19.95
N ILE A 416 -0.07 8.64 -19.82
CA ILE A 416 -0.77 7.67 -20.69
C ILE A 416 -2.24 8.06 -20.82
N LYS A 417 -2.96 8.21 -19.69
CA LYS A 417 -4.39 8.56 -19.68
C LYS A 417 -4.70 9.92 -20.33
N LYS A 418 -3.82 10.91 -20.23
CA LYS A 418 -3.97 12.20 -20.94
C LYS A 418 -3.82 12.03 -22.45
N ILE A 419 -2.90 11.16 -22.89
CA ILE A 419 -2.68 10.88 -24.32
C ILE A 419 -3.84 10.05 -24.89
N GLU A 420 -4.37 9.07 -24.15
CA GLU A 420 -5.61 8.37 -24.50
C GLU A 420 -6.80 9.34 -24.65
N GLN A 421 -6.94 10.30 -23.72
CA GLN A 421 -7.97 11.34 -23.79
C GLN A 421 -7.77 12.29 -24.98
N PHE A 422 -6.51 12.60 -25.34
CA PHE A 422 -6.19 13.34 -26.55
C PHE A 422 -6.56 12.55 -27.81
N ILE A 423 -6.22 11.26 -27.89
CA ILE A 423 -6.56 10.37 -29.00
C ILE A 423 -8.08 10.25 -29.16
N LYS A 424 -8.83 10.03 -28.08
CA LYS A 424 -10.31 10.01 -28.09
C LYS A 424 -10.94 11.35 -28.47
N SER A 425 -10.20 12.46 -28.43
CA SER A 425 -10.74 13.73 -28.94
C SER A 425 -10.91 13.77 -30.46
N PHE A 426 -10.29 12.82 -31.20
CA PHE A 426 -10.50 12.61 -32.63
C PHE A 426 -11.80 11.87 -32.97
N ASP A 427 -12.49 11.27 -31.99
CA ASP A 427 -13.82 10.66 -32.19
C ASP A 427 -14.88 11.72 -32.61
N LYS A 428 -14.51 13.01 -32.51
CA LYS A 428 -15.26 14.18 -32.99
C LYS A 428 -15.05 14.52 -34.48
N LEU A 429 -14.20 13.78 -35.21
CA LEU A 429 -13.92 13.98 -36.63
C LEU A 429 -14.50 12.82 -37.45
N SER A 430 -15.57 13.06 -38.21
CA SER A 430 -16.09 12.10 -39.17
C SER A 430 -15.45 12.28 -40.55
N PRO A 431 -15.12 11.20 -41.29
CA PRO A 431 -14.78 11.30 -42.73
C PRO A 431 -15.87 11.98 -43.56
N ASN A 432 -17.12 11.96 -43.09
CA ASN A 432 -18.29 12.56 -43.75
C ASN A 432 -18.60 13.99 -43.27
N ASP A 433 -17.77 14.59 -42.40
CA ASP A 433 -17.97 15.98 -41.96
C ASP A 433 -17.64 16.98 -43.07
N THR A 434 -18.41 18.07 -43.15
CA THR A 434 -18.09 19.20 -44.03
C THR A 434 -16.78 19.87 -43.59
N PRO A 435 -16.01 20.50 -44.51
CA PRO A 435 -14.76 21.17 -44.15
C PRO A 435 -14.86 22.11 -42.94
N SER A 436 -15.94 22.87 -42.84
CA SER A 436 -16.21 23.79 -41.72
C SER A 436 -16.45 23.08 -40.38
N LYS A 437 -17.02 21.86 -40.38
CA LYS A 437 -17.10 21.01 -39.19
C LYS A 437 -15.73 20.42 -38.84
N GLN A 438 -14.98 19.95 -39.84
CA GLN A 438 -13.63 19.40 -39.64
C GLN A 438 -12.71 20.44 -38.98
N VAL A 439 -12.66 21.68 -39.49
CA VAL A 439 -11.90 22.79 -38.89
C VAL A 439 -12.39 23.13 -37.48
N THR A 440 -13.70 23.06 -37.23
CA THR A 440 -14.29 23.33 -35.90
C THR A 440 -13.92 22.25 -34.87
N ALA A 441 -13.97 20.97 -35.24
CA ALA A 441 -13.53 19.86 -34.41
C ALA A 441 -12.01 19.88 -34.19
N ALA A 442 -11.24 20.12 -35.27
CA ALA A 442 -9.79 20.27 -35.23
C ALA A 442 -9.35 21.36 -34.25
N LYS A 443 -10.03 22.52 -34.21
CA LYS A 443 -9.79 23.57 -33.21
C LYS A 443 -9.98 23.09 -31.76
N SER A 444 -10.96 22.21 -31.50
CA SER A 444 -11.11 21.58 -30.17
C SER A 444 -9.96 20.63 -29.84
N ILE A 445 -9.43 19.91 -30.83
CA ILE A 445 -8.35 18.92 -30.68
C ILE A 445 -6.99 19.61 -30.56
N ARG A 446 -6.74 20.69 -31.31
CA ARG A 446 -5.56 21.55 -31.12
C ARG A 446 -5.51 22.11 -29.70
N SER A 447 -6.65 22.53 -29.14
CA SER A 447 -6.74 23.01 -27.75
C SER A 447 -6.53 21.92 -26.67
N THR A 448 -6.63 20.63 -26.99
CA THR A 448 -6.16 19.55 -26.09
C THR A 448 -4.68 19.25 -26.32
N TYR A 449 -4.20 19.24 -27.57
CA TYR A 449 -2.79 19.07 -27.92
C TYR A 449 -1.87 20.13 -27.29
N GLU A 450 -2.25 21.41 -27.32
CA GLU A 450 -1.47 22.52 -26.77
C GLU A 450 -1.32 22.49 -25.24
N LYS A 451 -2.13 21.68 -24.55
CA LYS A 451 -2.04 21.48 -23.09
C LYS A 451 -1.06 20.37 -22.70
N LEU A 452 -0.52 19.62 -23.66
CA LEU A 452 0.43 18.54 -23.39
C LEU A 452 1.81 19.09 -23.00
N THR A 453 2.39 18.49 -21.95
CA THR A 453 3.78 18.72 -21.55
C THR A 453 4.73 18.09 -22.59
N TYR A 454 6.01 18.47 -22.57
CA TYR A 454 6.97 17.99 -23.56
C TYR A 454 7.04 16.46 -23.63
N LYS A 455 7.12 15.77 -22.48
CA LYS A 455 7.12 14.31 -22.38
C LYS A 455 5.83 13.66 -22.91
N GLN A 456 4.67 14.31 -22.75
CA GLN A 456 3.40 13.81 -23.29
C GLN A 456 3.29 14.01 -24.81
N MET A 457 3.80 15.14 -25.33
CA MET A 457 3.72 15.49 -26.75
C MET A 457 4.55 14.55 -27.64
N LEU A 458 5.68 14.06 -27.13
CA LEU A 458 6.54 13.09 -27.84
C LEU A 458 5.84 11.75 -28.07
N LEU A 459 5.04 11.28 -27.10
CA LEU A 459 4.31 10.01 -27.15
C LEU A 459 3.09 10.01 -28.09
N VAL A 460 2.68 11.18 -28.62
CA VAL A 460 1.56 11.28 -29.57
C VAL A 460 1.99 10.69 -30.93
N PRO A 461 1.31 9.66 -31.47
CA PRO A 461 1.68 9.08 -32.77
C PRO A 461 1.52 10.09 -33.91
N ASN A 462 2.42 10.05 -34.91
CA ASN A 462 2.43 11.01 -36.01
C ASN A 462 1.14 10.97 -36.85
N THR A 463 0.52 9.81 -37.00
CA THR A 463 -0.78 9.64 -37.68
C THR A 463 -1.89 10.51 -37.09
N TYR A 464 -1.86 10.83 -35.79
CA TYR A 464 -2.82 11.77 -35.17
C TYR A 464 -2.41 13.24 -35.40
N LYS A 465 -1.12 13.54 -35.50
CA LYS A 465 -0.62 14.88 -35.87
C LYS A 465 -1.02 15.22 -37.32
N GLU A 466 -0.87 14.27 -38.23
CA GLU A 466 -1.30 14.34 -39.63
C GLU A 466 -2.82 14.48 -39.76
N LYS A 467 -3.61 13.63 -39.08
CA LYS A 467 -5.08 13.77 -39.03
C LYS A 467 -5.53 15.16 -38.57
N LEU A 468 -4.88 15.71 -37.54
CA LEU A 468 -5.18 17.06 -37.04
C LEU A 468 -4.85 18.12 -38.09
N GLN A 469 -3.64 18.07 -38.67
CA GLN A 469 -3.21 19.01 -39.71
C GLN A 469 -4.11 18.96 -40.96
N ASN A 470 -4.56 17.78 -41.38
CA ASN A 470 -5.48 17.64 -42.50
C ASN A 470 -6.86 18.25 -42.19
N ALA A 471 -7.40 18.02 -40.98
CA ALA A 471 -8.68 18.59 -40.56
C ALA A 471 -8.62 20.12 -40.34
N GLU A 472 -7.47 20.68 -39.94
CA GLU A 472 -7.25 22.14 -39.89
C GLU A 472 -7.18 22.77 -41.29
N ASN A 473 -6.62 22.05 -42.27
CA ASN A 473 -6.47 22.53 -43.65
C ASN A 473 -7.67 22.21 -44.56
N ALA A 474 -8.76 21.61 -44.03
CA ALA A 474 -9.89 21.13 -44.84
C ALA A 474 -10.57 22.24 -45.67
N GLU A 475 -10.59 23.48 -45.17
CA GLU A 475 -11.16 24.64 -45.90
C GLU A 475 -10.17 25.28 -46.91
N GLN A 476 -8.88 24.91 -46.91
CA GLN A 476 -7.82 25.62 -47.65
C GLN A 476 -8.07 25.67 -49.17
N ILE A 477 -8.57 24.59 -49.76
CA ILE A 477 -8.90 24.55 -51.20
C ILE A 477 -10.07 25.49 -51.52
N GLN A 478 -11.03 25.65 -50.61
CA GLN A 478 -12.15 26.58 -50.76
C GLN A 478 -11.68 28.04 -50.61
N ILE A 479 -10.77 28.31 -49.67
CA ILE A 479 -10.14 29.63 -49.48
C ILE A 479 -9.39 30.06 -50.76
N VAL A 480 -8.55 29.18 -51.33
CA VAL A 480 -7.80 29.46 -52.57
C VAL A 480 -8.75 29.68 -53.76
N LYS A 481 -9.77 28.82 -53.94
CA LYS A 481 -10.77 28.98 -55.00
C LYS A 481 -11.57 30.28 -54.87
N LEU A 482 -12.01 30.63 -53.65
CA LEU A 482 -12.73 31.88 -53.41
C LEU A 482 -11.84 33.09 -53.68
N ASN A 483 -10.60 33.12 -53.18
CA ASN A 483 -9.69 34.23 -53.46
C ASN A 483 -9.44 34.40 -54.98
N ALA A 484 -9.26 33.32 -55.74
CA ALA A 484 -9.13 33.39 -57.20
C ALA A 484 -10.40 33.94 -57.89
N LEU A 485 -11.58 33.41 -57.53
CA LEU A 485 -12.88 33.87 -58.07
C LEU A 485 -13.17 35.34 -57.73
N ILE A 486 -12.80 35.77 -56.53
CA ILE A 486 -12.96 37.16 -56.11
C ILE A 486 -12.05 38.07 -56.96
N GLN A 487 -10.78 37.70 -57.16
CA GLN A 487 -9.89 38.48 -58.03
C GLN A 487 -10.39 38.53 -59.49
N SER A 488 -11.02 37.48 -60.02
CA SER A 488 -11.65 37.53 -61.36
C SER A 488 -12.91 38.39 -61.46
N TYR A 489 -13.49 38.85 -60.34
CA TYR A 489 -14.65 39.76 -60.32
C TYR A 489 -14.33 41.17 -59.83
N VAL A 490 -13.25 41.38 -59.05
CA VAL A 490 -12.91 42.70 -58.46
C VAL A 490 -11.41 43.05 -58.44
N GLY A 491 -10.50 42.23 -58.97
CA GLY A 491 -9.05 42.45 -58.80
C GLY A 491 -8.47 43.74 -59.41
N GLY A 492 -9.18 44.38 -60.37
CA GLY A 492 -8.73 45.61 -61.03
C GLY A 492 -9.11 46.92 -60.30
N LYS A 493 -8.65 48.05 -60.84
CA LYS A 493 -9.20 49.40 -60.51
C LYS A 493 -10.62 49.61 -61.06
N GLN A 494 -11.01 48.84 -62.07
CA GLN A 494 -12.37 48.66 -62.58
C GLN A 494 -12.81 47.21 -62.33
N TYR A 495 -14.10 46.91 -62.49
CA TYR A 495 -14.55 45.51 -62.52
C TYR A 495 -14.01 44.85 -63.80
N PRO A 496 -13.23 43.74 -63.72
CA PRO A 496 -12.66 43.04 -64.88
C PRO A 496 -13.69 42.18 -65.65
N ILE A 497 -14.98 42.52 -65.55
CA ILE A 497 -16.09 41.84 -66.24
C ILE A 497 -16.77 42.79 -67.22
N ASN A 498 -17.14 42.26 -68.38
CA ASN A 498 -17.91 42.98 -69.40
C ASN A 498 -19.23 42.23 -69.63
N PRO A 499 -20.30 42.55 -68.87
CA PRO A 499 -21.56 41.83 -68.98
C PRO A 499 -22.25 42.05 -70.33
N THR A 500 -23.05 41.07 -70.73
CA THR A 500 -24.01 41.13 -71.84
C THR A 500 -25.39 40.72 -71.33
N LYS A 501 -26.42 40.79 -72.17
CA LYS A 501 -27.79 40.37 -71.82
C LYS A 501 -27.87 38.88 -71.44
N GLU A 502 -27.06 38.07 -72.10
CA GLU A 502 -26.98 36.61 -71.94
C GLU A 502 -26.22 36.24 -70.67
N THR A 503 -25.08 36.90 -70.44
CA THR A 503 -24.17 36.61 -69.30
C THR A 503 -24.60 37.30 -67.99
N TRP A 504 -25.49 38.30 -68.04
CA TRP A 504 -25.93 39.07 -66.87
C TRP A 504 -26.41 38.18 -65.71
N LYS A 505 -27.27 37.20 -65.99
CA LYS A 505 -27.81 36.31 -64.96
C LYS A 505 -26.73 35.44 -64.33
N GLU A 506 -25.82 34.88 -65.13
CA GLU A 506 -24.73 34.04 -64.65
C GLU A 506 -23.77 34.85 -63.74
N ILE A 507 -23.42 36.07 -64.13
CA ILE A 507 -22.60 36.98 -63.33
C ILE A 507 -23.24 37.27 -61.97
N VAL A 508 -24.54 37.56 -61.94
CA VAL A 508 -25.29 37.81 -60.69
C VAL A 508 -25.33 36.56 -59.81
N ASP A 509 -25.62 35.39 -60.40
CA ASP A 509 -25.71 34.13 -59.67
C ASP A 509 -24.34 33.67 -59.13
N ASN A 510 -23.25 33.83 -59.90
CA ASN A 510 -21.88 33.55 -59.47
C ASN A 510 -21.43 34.47 -58.33
N VAL A 511 -21.73 35.79 -58.39
CA VAL A 511 -21.45 36.73 -57.30
C VAL A 511 -22.25 36.38 -56.04
N ASN A 512 -23.51 35.98 -56.18
CA ASN A 512 -24.32 35.48 -55.06
C ASN A 512 -23.76 34.18 -54.48
N LYS A 513 -23.27 33.27 -55.32
CA LYS A 513 -22.64 32.01 -54.92
C LYS A 513 -21.34 32.24 -54.14
N ILE A 514 -20.45 33.11 -54.59
CA ILE A 514 -19.23 33.51 -53.87
C ILE A 514 -19.58 34.02 -52.45
N ILE A 515 -20.63 34.83 -52.32
CA ILE A 515 -21.13 35.34 -51.03
C ILE A 515 -21.72 34.23 -50.15
N SER A 516 -22.33 33.20 -50.75
CA SER A 516 -22.84 32.02 -50.03
C SER A 516 -21.69 31.13 -49.54
N ASP A 517 -20.77 30.78 -50.43
CA ASP A 517 -19.64 29.90 -50.17
C ASP A 517 -18.65 30.53 -49.15
N TYR A 518 -18.51 31.86 -49.15
CA TYR A 518 -17.81 32.60 -48.07
C TYR A 518 -18.49 32.41 -46.70
N LYS A 519 -19.82 32.50 -46.62
CA LYS A 519 -20.57 32.36 -45.36
C LYS A 519 -20.55 30.95 -44.79
N ASN A 520 -20.27 29.95 -45.64
CA ASN A 520 -20.15 28.56 -45.23
C ASN A 520 -18.78 28.22 -44.61
N LEU A 521 -17.78 29.12 -44.72
CA LEU A 521 -16.48 28.99 -44.07
C LEU A 521 -16.54 29.24 -42.56
N THR A 522 -15.63 28.63 -41.80
CA THR A 522 -15.40 29.05 -40.41
C THR A 522 -14.89 30.50 -40.34
N LYS A 523 -15.17 31.19 -39.21
CA LYS A 523 -14.78 32.59 -38.99
C LYS A 523 -13.26 32.84 -39.15
N THR A 524 -12.42 31.84 -38.89
CA THR A 524 -10.95 31.96 -39.08
C THR A 524 -10.61 31.95 -40.57
N SER A 525 -11.11 30.96 -41.31
CA SER A 525 -10.91 30.80 -42.75
C SER A 525 -11.49 31.96 -43.56
N ALA A 526 -12.66 32.46 -43.17
CA ALA A 526 -13.28 33.64 -43.76
C ALA A 526 -12.39 34.90 -43.63
N ALA A 527 -11.56 35.01 -42.59
CA ALA A 527 -10.63 36.13 -42.43
C ALA A 527 -9.38 36.04 -43.34
N GLN A 528 -9.16 34.91 -44.02
CA GLN A 528 -8.13 34.75 -45.06
C GLN A 528 -8.64 35.11 -46.47
N ILE A 529 -9.90 35.54 -46.59
CA ILE A 529 -10.50 35.93 -47.87
C ILE A 529 -10.25 37.41 -48.14
N ILE A 530 -9.57 37.68 -49.26
CA ILE A 530 -9.16 39.02 -49.71
C ILE A 530 -10.32 39.65 -50.49
N ASP A 531 -10.46 40.99 -50.43
CA ASP A 531 -11.41 41.79 -51.23
C ASP A 531 -12.92 41.44 -51.10
N TYR A 532 -13.33 40.64 -50.11
CA TYR A 532 -14.74 40.26 -49.92
C TYR A 532 -15.72 41.46 -49.80
N ASP A 533 -15.31 42.57 -49.15
CA ASP A 533 -16.12 43.80 -49.08
C ASP A 533 -16.35 44.44 -50.45
N ARG A 534 -15.45 44.23 -51.42
CA ARG A 534 -15.61 44.69 -52.80
C ARG A 534 -16.59 43.83 -53.58
N ILE A 535 -16.70 42.54 -53.26
CA ILE A 535 -17.75 41.63 -53.79
C ILE A 535 -19.13 41.99 -53.21
N LEU A 536 -19.20 42.32 -51.91
CA LEU A 536 -20.41 42.90 -51.31
C LEU A 536 -20.78 44.28 -51.88
N THR A 537 -19.83 44.96 -52.52
CA THR A 537 -20.07 46.20 -53.27
C THR A 537 -20.57 45.89 -54.68
N LEU A 538 -19.90 45.00 -55.42
CA LEU A 538 -20.33 44.51 -56.74
C LEU A 538 -21.77 43.96 -56.73
N GLN A 539 -22.17 43.21 -55.68
CA GLN A 539 -23.54 42.72 -55.55
C GLN A 539 -24.60 43.85 -55.46
N LYS A 540 -24.24 45.02 -54.94
CA LYS A 540 -25.11 46.22 -54.87
C LYS A 540 -25.05 47.01 -56.17
N ASP A 541 -23.87 47.11 -56.76
CA ASP A 541 -23.65 47.81 -58.02
C ASP A 541 -24.37 47.12 -59.19
N LEU A 542 -24.32 45.77 -59.26
CA LEU A 542 -25.13 44.97 -60.18
C LEU A 542 -26.63 45.28 -60.03
N LYS A 543 -27.17 45.25 -58.80
CA LYS A 543 -28.58 45.60 -58.52
C LYS A 543 -28.96 47.06 -58.80
N THR A 544 -27.97 47.94 -58.91
CA THR A 544 -28.16 49.37 -59.23
C THR A 544 -28.15 49.57 -60.74
N ALA A 545 -27.18 48.96 -61.43
CA ALA A 545 -27.13 48.89 -62.88
C ALA A 545 -28.34 48.16 -63.49
N GLU A 546 -28.82 47.08 -62.87
CA GLU A 546 -30.00 46.31 -63.32
C GLU A 546 -31.26 47.19 -63.51
N LYS A 547 -31.43 48.21 -62.66
CA LYS A 547 -32.54 49.15 -62.77
C LYS A 547 -32.40 50.03 -64.00
N VAL A 548 -31.21 50.61 -64.19
CA VAL A 548 -30.91 51.46 -65.35
C VAL A 548 -30.94 50.67 -66.66
N ILE A 549 -30.47 49.42 -66.66
CA ILE A 549 -30.61 48.49 -67.80
C ILE A 549 -32.09 48.32 -68.17
N LYS A 550 -32.97 48.09 -67.19
CA LYS A 550 -34.42 47.96 -67.42
C LYS A 550 -35.07 49.28 -67.87
N ASP A 551 -34.66 50.41 -67.31
CA ASP A 551 -35.12 51.74 -67.74
C ASP A 551 -34.71 52.05 -69.21
N MET A 552 -33.53 51.56 -69.63
CA MET A 552 -33.04 51.65 -71.02
C MET A 552 -33.78 50.70 -71.97
N ASP A 553 -33.98 49.44 -71.58
CA ASP A 553 -34.76 48.46 -72.38
C ASP A 553 -36.22 48.90 -72.53
N ALA A 554 -36.81 49.48 -71.47
CA ALA A 554 -38.14 50.08 -71.51
C ALA A 554 -38.20 51.28 -72.47
N TYR A 555 -37.18 52.15 -72.47
CA TYR A 555 -37.09 53.24 -73.45
C TYR A 555 -36.97 52.71 -74.90
N GLN A 556 -36.12 51.70 -75.15
CA GLN A 556 -35.97 51.11 -76.48
C GLN A 556 -37.27 50.46 -76.98
N THR A 557 -38.00 49.81 -76.08
CA THR A 557 -39.33 49.23 -76.38
C THR A 557 -40.35 50.34 -76.69
N LEU A 558 -40.35 51.41 -75.89
CA LEU A 558 -41.21 52.58 -76.07
C LEU A 558 -40.92 53.31 -77.40
N LYS A 559 -39.64 53.46 -77.79
CA LYS A 559 -39.22 54.06 -79.08
C LYS A 559 -39.66 53.22 -80.28
N LYS A 560 -39.73 51.89 -80.13
CA LYS A 560 -40.16 50.95 -81.17
C LYS A 560 -41.70 50.76 -81.22
N THR A 561 -42.46 51.40 -80.33
CA THR A 561 -43.93 51.29 -80.27
C THR A 561 -44.60 52.36 -81.14
N PRO A 562 -45.45 52.00 -82.12
CA PRO A 562 -46.17 52.97 -82.95
C PRO A 562 -47.09 53.90 -82.13
N GLY A 563 -47.22 55.16 -82.57
CA GLY A 563 -48.16 56.13 -81.98
C GLY A 563 -47.75 56.75 -80.64
N VAL A 564 -46.54 56.49 -80.13
CA VAL A 564 -46.03 57.15 -78.92
C VAL A 564 -45.67 58.62 -79.18
N SER A 565 -46.08 59.53 -78.29
CA SER A 565 -45.77 60.96 -78.44
C SER A 565 -44.30 61.30 -78.18
N GLU A 566 -43.77 62.25 -78.95
CA GLU A 566 -42.41 62.81 -78.79
C GLU A 566 -42.15 63.27 -77.34
N SER A 567 -43.15 63.91 -76.72
CA SER A 567 -43.11 64.36 -75.31
C SER A 567 -42.88 63.22 -74.31
N LYS A 568 -43.43 62.02 -74.57
CA LYS A 568 -43.26 60.83 -73.71
C LYS A 568 -41.90 60.19 -73.93
N LEU A 569 -41.43 60.12 -75.18
CA LEU A 569 -40.07 59.66 -75.52
C LEU A 569 -39.00 60.55 -74.90
N LYS A 570 -39.10 61.89 -75.05
CA LYS A 570 -38.17 62.85 -74.46
C LYS A 570 -38.13 62.77 -72.94
N SER A 571 -39.30 62.65 -72.30
CA SER A 571 -39.39 62.50 -70.84
C SER A 571 -38.72 61.21 -70.36
N SER A 572 -38.99 60.08 -71.02
CA SER A 572 -38.41 58.77 -70.70
C SER A 572 -36.88 58.75 -70.91
N TYR A 573 -36.40 59.26 -72.04
CA TYR A 573 -34.96 59.39 -72.31
C TYR A 573 -34.26 60.23 -71.22
N SER A 574 -34.81 61.41 -70.91
CA SER A 574 -34.24 62.31 -69.90
C SER A 574 -34.24 61.70 -68.49
N SER A 575 -35.27 60.92 -68.11
CA SER A 575 -35.27 60.21 -66.83
C SER A 575 -34.23 59.10 -66.75
N THR A 576 -34.07 58.33 -67.83
CA THR A 576 -33.13 57.20 -67.91
C THR A 576 -31.68 57.68 -67.98
N LEU A 577 -31.38 58.71 -68.78
CA LEU A 577 -30.07 59.36 -68.81
C LEU A 577 -29.70 59.97 -67.44
N LYS A 578 -30.66 60.60 -66.76
CA LYS A 578 -30.51 61.11 -65.38
C LYS A 578 -30.39 60.00 -64.33
N ALA A 579 -30.75 58.75 -64.64
CA ALA A 579 -30.47 57.60 -63.80
C ALA A 579 -29.05 57.09 -64.05
N TYR A 580 -28.66 56.93 -65.32
CA TYR A 580 -27.32 56.51 -65.74
C TYR A 580 -26.21 57.46 -65.28
N ASN A 581 -26.42 58.78 -65.35
CA ASN A 581 -25.43 59.78 -64.95
C ASN A 581 -25.28 59.92 -63.41
N LYS A 582 -26.14 59.26 -62.61
CA LYS A 582 -25.95 59.16 -61.14
C LYS A 582 -25.06 57.99 -60.73
N LEU A 583 -24.82 57.03 -61.62
CA LEU A 583 -24.04 55.84 -61.33
C LEU A 583 -22.56 56.20 -61.12
N THR A 584 -21.84 55.41 -60.31
CA THR A 584 -20.37 55.46 -60.22
C THR A 584 -19.73 54.90 -61.50
N THR A 585 -18.44 55.13 -61.77
CA THR A 585 -17.78 54.59 -62.98
C THR A 585 -17.86 53.05 -63.01
N LEU A 586 -17.77 52.43 -61.82
CA LEU A 586 -17.89 50.99 -61.62
C LEU A 586 -19.31 50.46 -61.90
N GLN A 587 -20.35 51.23 -61.58
CA GLN A 587 -21.73 50.89 -61.89
C GLN A 587 -22.04 51.11 -63.38
N GLN A 588 -21.50 52.15 -64.02
CA GLN A 588 -21.69 52.41 -65.45
C GLN A 588 -21.08 51.30 -66.33
N SER A 589 -19.93 50.74 -65.96
CA SER A 589 -19.32 49.61 -66.68
C SER A 589 -20.13 48.31 -66.63
N LEU A 590 -21.20 48.25 -65.83
CA LEU A 590 -22.11 47.10 -65.78
C LEU A 590 -23.37 47.29 -66.68
N VAL A 591 -23.65 48.51 -67.15
CA VAL A 591 -24.86 48.81 -67.95
C VAL A 591 -24.60 48.49 -69.43
N TYR A 592 -24.72 47.21 -69.78
CA TYR A 592 -24.33 46.69 -71.10
C TYR A 592 -25.08 47.33 -72.29
N ASN A 593 -26.33 47.77 -72.09
CA ASN A 593 -27.15 48.42 -73.12
C ASN A 593 -26.95 49.95 -73.20
N ALA A 594 -26.07 50.56 -72.39
CA ALA A 594 -25.83 52.00 -72.38
C ALA A 594 -25.42 52.55 -73.76
N LYS A 595 -24.59 51.82 -74.53
CA LYS A 595 -24.18 52.25 -75.87
C LYS A 595 -25.35 52.26 -76.87
N GLU A 596 -26.26 51.29 -76.80
CA GLU A 596 -27.46 51.27 -77.65
C GLU A 596 -28.39 52.43 -77.28
N PHE A 597 -28.59 52.68 -75.97
CA PHE A 597 -29.42 53.78 -75.47
C PHE A 597 -28.88 55.17 -75.84
N LEU A 598 -27.60 55.45 -75.58
CA LEU A 598 -26.99 56.76 -75.83
C LEU A 598 -27.00 57.11 -77.33
N ASN A 599 -26.78 56.12 -78.20
CA ASN A 599 -26.87 56.29 -79.66
C ASN A 599 -28.32 56.41 -80.18
N ASN A 600 -29.35 56.35 -79.32
CA ASN A 600 -30.76 56.32 -79.68
C ASN A 600 -31.58 57.49 -79.12
N SER A 601 -30.98 58.65 -78.93
CA SER A 601 -31.70 59.88 -78.57
C SER A 601 -32.98 60.11 -79.41
N PRO A 602 -34.02 60.74 -78.84
CA PRO A 602 -35.21 61.09 -79.60
C PRO A 602 -34.90 62.23 -80.58
N ASP A 603 -35.36 62.07 -81.82
CA ASP A 603 -35.46 63.17 -82.78
C ASP A 603 -36.42 64.24 -82.24
N VAL A 604 -36.13 65.52 -82.50
CA VAL A 604 -36.93 66.64 -82.00
C VAL A 604 -37.52 67.43 -83.15
N THR A 605 -38.83 67.33 -83.31
CA THR A 605 -39.61 68.11 -84.28
C THR A 605 -40.21 69.33 -83.59
N VAL A 606 -39.45 70.43 -83.55
CA VAL A 606 -39.99 71.75 -83.17
C VAL A 606 -41.09 72.15 -84.14
N GLY A 607 -42.31 72.33 -83.61
CA GLY A 607 -43.50 72.64 -84.41
C GLY A 607 -43.39 73.98 -85.14
N ASN A 608 -44.01 74.06 -86.31
CA ASN A 608 -43.95 75.24 -87.18
C ASN A 608 -44.89 76.37 -86.68
N ASP A 609 -44.54 77.07 -85.58
CA ASP A 609 -45.17 78.33 -85.16
C ASP A 609 -44.61 79.57 -85.90
N GLY A 610 -44.35 79.42 -87.21
CA GLY A 610 -44.29 80.49 -88.20
C GLY A 610 -43.08 81.43 -88.21
N LYS A 611 -42.33 81.57 -87.11
CA LYS A 611 -41.09 82.37 -87.06
C LYS A 611 -39.93 81.65 -86.39
N LEU A 612 -38.88 81.42 -87.17
CA LEU A 612 -37.55 81.06 -86.68
C LEU A 612 -37.00 82.25 -85.85
N PRO A 613 -36.45 82.04 -84.65
CA PRO A 613 -35.79 83.11 -83.90
C PRO A 613 -34.42 83.43 -84.53
N ASP A 614 -34.05 84.71 -84.55
CA ASP A 614 -32.82 85.19 -85.22
C ASP A 614 -31.55 84.54 -84.65
N ASP A 615 -31.57 84.17 -83.36
CA ASP A 615 -30.48 83.49 -82.66
C ASP A 615 -30.56 81.95 -82.70
N LYS A 616 -31.40 81.36 -83.56
CA LYS A 616 -31.50 79.90 -83.75
C LYS A 616 -30.13 79.26 -84.05
N ALA A 617 -29.34 79.84 -84.95
CA ALA A 617 -28.03 79.29 -85.32
C ALA A 617 -27.06 79.24 -84.12
N ALA A 618 -27.16 80.21 -83.20
CA ALA A 618 -26.41 80.21 -81.95
C ALA A 618 -26.93 79.12 -80.97
N ALA A 619 -28.24 78.85 -80.95
CA ALA A 619 -28.81 77.76 -80.17
C ALA A 619 -28.42 76.37 -80.70
N GLU A 620 -28.34 76.18 -82.03
CA GLU A 620 -27.90 74.92 -82.64
C GLU A 620 -26.38 74.71 -82.50
N ALA A 621 -25.57 75.77 -82.61
CA ALA A 621 -24.14 75.73 -82.28
C ALA A 621 -23.91 75.41 -80.80
N LEU A 622 -24.69 76.02 -79.89
CA LEU A 622 -24.64 75.74 -78.46
C LEU A 622 -25.09 74.32 -78.12
N LYS A 623 -26.14 73.80 -78.78
CA LYS A 623 -26.54 72.41 -78.66
C LYS A 623 -25.35 71.50 -78.98
N LYS A 624 -24.67 71.72 -80.10
CA LYS A 624 -23.47 70.95 -80.50
C LYS A 624 -22.30 71.08 -79.51
N GLN A 625 -22.12 72.24 -78.86
CA GLN A 625 -21.16 72.38 -77.77
C GLN A 625 -21.58 71.55 -76.54
N ILE A 626 -22.86 71.62 -76.14
CA ILE A 626 -23.40 70.90 -74.97
C ILE A 626 -23.42 69.38 -75.19
N ASP A 627 -23.58 68.89 -76.41
CA ASP A 627 -23.51 67.46 -76.75
C ASP A 627 -22.15 66.84 -76.36
N SER A 628 -21.07 67.62 -76.36
CA SER A 628 -19.75 67.16 -75.90
C SER A 628 -19.73 66.76 -74.41
N PHE A 629 -20.57 67.37 -73.58
CA PHE A 629 -20.72 67.03 -72.17
C PHE A 629 -21.47 65.71 -71.93
N ALA A 630 -21.97 65.04 -72.98
CA ALA A 630 -22.43 63.65 -72.87
C ALA A 630 -21.29 62.69 -72.48
N ASN A 631 -20.02 63.03 -72.77
CA ASN A 631 -18.86 62.29 -72.29
C ASN A 631 -17.87 63.21 -71.55
N ILE A 632 -18.15 63.43 -70.27
CA ILE A 632 -17.29 64.22 -69.37
C ILE A 632 -15.88 63.62 -69.20
N THR A 633 -15.66 62.33 -69.48
CA THR A 633 -14.34 61.69 -69.32
C THR A 633 -13.28 62.14 -70.33
N ASN A 634 -13.66 63.00 -71.29
CA ASN A 634 -12.73 63.69 -72.20
C ASN A 634 -12.09 64.96 -71.60
N TYR A 635 -12.50 65.40 -70.40
CA TYR A 635 -12.13 66.69 -69.82
C TYR A 635 -11.44 66.58 -68.45
N THR A 636 -10.41 67.40 -68.21
CA THR A 636 -10.01 67.73 -66.83
C THR A 636 -11.05 68.64 -66.17
N LEU A 637 -11.03 68.74 -64.83
CA LEU A 637 -11.94 69.62 -64.08
C LEU A 637 -11.88 71.09 -64.54
N GLU A 638 -10.68 71.60 -64.81
CA GLU A 638 -10.45 72.99 -65.26
C GLU A 638 -10.95 73.22 -66.69
N GLN A 639 -10.75 72.24 -67.59
CA GLN A 639 -11.25 72.30 -68.96
C GLN A 639 -12.79 72.23 -68.99
N LEU A 640 -13.38 71.30 -68.24
CA LEU A 640 -14.83 71.15 -68.16
C LEU A 640 -15.48 72.40 -67.58
N GLU A 641 -14.90 72.98 -66.53
CA GLU A 641 -15.41 74.21 -65.92
C GLU A 641 -15.43 75.37 -66.92
N LYS A 642 -14.33 75.61 -67.63
CA LYS A 642 -14.25 76.66 -68.65
C LYS A 642 -15.28 76.48 -69.77
N GLU A 643 -15.45 75.25 -70.27
CA GLU A 643 -16.44 74.95 -71.33
C GLU A 643 -17.88 75.05 -70.82
N VAL A 644 -18.17 74.59 -69.60
CA VAL A 644 -19.50 74.71 -68.98
C VAL A 644 -19.84 76.17 -68.65
N GLU A 645 -18.88 76.99 -68.21
CA GLU A 645 -19.07 78.43 -68.05
C GLU A 645 -19.35 79.10 -69.40
N SER A 646 -18.59 78.77 -70.45
CA SER A 646 -18.81 79.26 -71.81
C SER A 646 -20.20 78.90 -72.33
N ALA A 647 -20.59 77.64 -72.26
CA ALA A 647 -21.91 77.15 -72.68
C ALA A 647 -23.05 77.75 -71.84
N THR A 648 -22.83 77.97 -70.54
CA THR A 648 -23.79 78.65 -69.65
C THR A 648 -23.95 80.12 -70.02
N ALA A 649 -22.85 80.82 -70.35
CA ALA A 649 -22.88 82.20 -70.79
C ALA A 649 -23.57 82.34 -72.17
N ALA A 650 -23.32 81.41 -73.09
CA ALA A 650 -24.01 81.33 -74.37
C ALA A 650 -25.52 81.08 -74.17
N TYR A 651 -25.92 80.10 -73.34
CA TYR A 651 -27.33 79.81 -73.05
C TYR A 651 -28.08 81.02 -72.48
N LYS A 652 -27.44 81.78 -71.59
CA LYS A 652 -28.00 83.00 -71.00
C LYS A 652 -28.21 84.12 -72.03
N LYS A 653 -27.43 84.17 -73.10
CA LYS A 653 -27.58 85.16 -74.20
C LYS A 653 -28.74 84.83 -75.15
N LEU A 654 -29.15 83.56 -75.24
CA LEU A 654 -30.23 83.15 -76.16
C LEU A 654 -31.60 83.70 -75.73
N SER A 655 -32.45 83.96 -76.72
CA SER A 655 -33.87 84.31 -76.58
C SER A 655 -34.68 83.16 -75.97
N SER A 656 -35.84 83.48 -75.38
CA SER A 656 -36.76 82.45 -74.84
C SER A 656 -37.29 81.50 -75.91
N ALA A 657 -37.35 81.94 -77.17
CA ALA A 657 -37.68 81.10 -78.32
C ALA A 657 -36.51 80.19 -78.71
N ALA A 658 -35.30 80.73 -78.89
CA ALA A 658 -34.13 79.95 -79.31
C ALA A 658 -33.68 78.93 -78.25
N ARG A 659 -33.87 79.20 -76.94
CA ARG A 659 -33.64 78.21 -75.88
C ARG A 659 -34.44 76.91 -76.06
N LYS A 660 -35.59 76.92 -76.76
CA LYS A 660 -36.34 75.70 -77.12
C LYS A 660 -35.52 74.75 -78.02
N TYR A 661 -34.61 75.29 -78.84
CA TYR A 661 -33.75 74.56 -79.78
C TYR A 661 -32.50 73.96 -79.10
N VAL A 662 -32.15 74.41 -77.88
CA VAL A 662 -31.08 73.82 -77.05
C VAL A 662 -31.62 72.58 -76.35
N THR A 663 -31.91 71.53 -77.12
CA THR A 663 -32.73 70.38 -76.69
C THR A 663 -32.10 69.52 -75.60
N ASN A 664 -30.82 69.75 -75.27
CA ASN A 664 -29.92 68.95 -74.44
C ASN A 664 -29.38 69.73 -73.21
N TYR A 665 -30.03 70.82 -72.81
CA TYR A 665 -29.62 71.67 -71.67
C TYR A 665 -29.48 70.91 -70.33
N ASP A 666 -30.07 69.72 -70.21
CA ASP A 666 -29.88 68.81 -69.09
C ASP A 666 -28.45 68.27 -68.98
N LEU A 667 -27.71 68.09 -70.09
CA LEU A 667 -26.29 67.77 -70.09
C LEU A 667 -25.44 68.90 -69.48
N LEU A 668 -25.70 70.14 -69.86
CA LEU A 668 -25.04 71.33 -69.29
C LEU A 668 -25.32 71.44 -67.78
N THR A 669 -26.56 71.18 -67.38
CA THR A 669 -26.98 71.16 -65.97
C THR A 669 -26.30 70.02 -65.19
N ALA A 670 -26.12 68.85 -65.81
CA ALA A 670 -25.40 67.73 -65.22
C ALA A 670 -23.90 68.04 -65.06
N ALA A 671 -23.24 68.55 -66.09
CA ALA A 671 -21.83 68.91 -66.06
C ALA A 671 -21.52 69.98 -65.00
N SER A 672 -22.35 71.04 -64.90
CA SER A 672 -22.25 72.06 -63.84
C SER A 672 -22.36 71.44 -62.43
N LYS A 673 -23.25 70.47 -62.24
CA LYS A 673 -23.37 69.73 -60.99
C LYS A 673 -22.16 68.82 -60.72
N ASP A 674 -21.59 68.23 -61.75
CA ASP A 674 -20.43 67.34 -61.62
C ASP A 674 -19.13 68.10 -61.28
N ILE A 675 -18.92 69.29 -61.86
CA ILE A 675 -17.87 70.24 -61.43
C ILE A 675 -18.04 70.57 -59.94
N SER A 676 -19.27 70.96 -59.55
CA SER A 676 -19.60 71.35 -58.17
C SER A 676 -19.37 70.22 -57.17
N GLY A 677 -19.73 68.99 -57.53
CA GLY A 677 -19.50 67.79 -56.73
C GLY A 677 -18.04 67.40 -56.61
N ALA A 678 -17.29 67.44 -57.73
CA ALA A 678 -15.86 67.21 -57.75
C ALA A 678 -15.11 68.23 -56.87
N LYS A 679 -15.38 69.54 -57.00
CA LYS A 679 -14.79 70.59 -56.13
C LYS A 679 -15.14 70.39 -54.66
N SER A 680 -16.39 70.05 -54.34
CA SER A 680 -16.83 69.76 -52.97
C SER A 680 -16.13 68.55 -52.34
N PHE A 681 -15.65 67.62 -53.16
CA PHE A 681 -14.81 66.51 -52.73
C PHE A 681 -13.32 66.90 -52.66
N LEU A 682 -12.79 67.64 -53.62
CA LEU A 682 -11.39 68.08 -53.64
C LEU A 682 -11.03 68.95 -52.42
N LYS A 683 -11.99 69.72 -51.89
CA LYS A 683 -11.80 70.37 -50.59
C LYS A 683 -11.43 69.38 -49.48
N LYS A 684 -12.10 68.23 -49.40
CA LYS A 684 -11.81 67.16 -48.42
C LYS A 684 -10.46 66.49 -48.67
N VAL A 685 -10.01 66.41 -49.93
CA VAL A 685 -8.67 65.94 -50.30
C VAL A 685 -7.62 66.89 -49.70
N GLN A 686 -7.82 68.21 -49.82
CA GLN A 686 -6.95 69.22 -49.24
C GLN A 686 -7.01 69.22 -47.70
N ASP A 687 -8.22 69.18 -47.10
CA ASP A 687 -8.43 69.10 -45.63
C ASP A 687 -7.69 67.88 -45.00
N ALA A 688 -7.50 66.81 -45.77
CA ALA A 688 -6.72 65.62 -45.40
C ALA A 688 -5.22 65.78 -45.62
N LYS A 689 -4.80 66.40 -46.73
CA LYS A 689 -3.41 66.67 -47.08
C LYS A 689 -2.72 67.63 -46.11
N GLU A 690 -3.46 68.62 -45.59
CA GLU A 690 -2.95 69.65 -44.66
C GLU A 690 -2.95 69.22 -43.18
N GLU A 691 -3.49 68.04 -42.85
CA GLU A 691 -3.48 67.51 -41.49
C GLU A 691 -2.07 67.13 -41.05
N LYS A 692 -1.63 67.64 -39.88
CA LYS A 692 -0.26 67.46 -39.37
C LYS A 692 -0.13 66.31 -38.37
N ASP A 693 -1.23 65.89 -37.74
CA ASP A 693 -1.26 64.71 -36.88
C ASP A 693 -1.46 63.45 -37.73
N VAL A 694 -0.44 62.59 -37.80
CA VAL A 694 -0.45 61.34 -38.60
C VAL A 694 -1.67 60.45 -38.31
N THR A 695 -2.12 60.38 -37.06
CA THR A 695 -3.28 59.55 -36.67
C THR A 695 -4.60 60.18 -37.14
N LYS A 696 -4.71 61.51 -37.12
CA LYS A 696 -5.86 62.23 -37.70
C LYS A 696 -5.81 62.22 -39.23
N GLN A 697 -4.62 62.32 -39.82
CA GLN A 697 -4.39 62.32 -41.26
C GLN A 697 -4.87 61.00 -41.87
N VAL A 698 -4.48 59.86 -41.32
CA VAL A 698 -4.99 58.53 -41.75
C VAL A 698 -6.52 58.45 -41.66
N LYS A 699 -7.15 58.94 -40.59
CA LYS A 699 -8.63 58.96 -40.46
C LYS A 699 -9.30 59.89 -41.48
N LYS A 700 -8.70 61.04 -41.78
CA LYS A 700 -9.17 61.96 -42.83
C LYS A 700 -9.02 61.32 -44.22
N ILE A 701 -7.91 60.67 -44.53
CA ILE A 701 -7.72 59.96 -45.80
C ILE A 701 -8.72 58.80 -45.95
N GLN A 702 -8.99 58.03 -44.90
CA GLN A 702 -10.07 57.02 -44.88
C GLN A 702 -11.46 57.65 -45.16
N THR A 703 -11.72 58.85 -44.62
CA THR A 703 -12.94 59.61 -44.89
C THR A 703 -13.00 60.07 -46.35
N VAL A 704 -11.87 60.48 -46.94
CA VAL A 704 -11.75 60.85 -48.35
C VAL A 704 -11.95 59.64 -49.26
N GLN A 705 -11.31 58.50 -48.99
CA GLN A 705 -11.54 57.23 -49.71
C GLN A 705 -13.03 56.85 -49.72
N THR A 706 -13.67 56.95 -48.55
CA THR A 706 -15.11 56.69 -48.39
C THR A 706 -16.00 57.69 -49.13
N ALA A 707 -15.56 58.94 -49.29
CA ALA A 707 -16.27 59.96 -50.06
C ALA A 707 -16.08 59.77 -51.57
N TYR A 708 -14.86 59.45 -52.02
CA TYR A 708 -14.54 59.20 -53.43
C TYR A 708 -15.33 58.02 -54.00
N ALA A 709 -15.41 56.92 -53.23
CA ALA A 709 -16.19 55.73 -53.60
C ALA A 709 -17.71 56.00 -53.76
N LYS A 710 -18.21 57.14 -53.26
CA LYS A 710 -19.63 57.56 -53.32
C LYS A 710 -19.90 58.65 -54.36
N LEU A 711 -18.88 59.13 -55.06
CA LEU A 711 -19.05 60.10 -56.15
C LEU A 711 -19.62 59.42 -57.42
N PRO A 712 -20.52 60.09 -58.17
CA PRO A 712 -20.88 59.69 -59.53
C PRO A 712 -19.65 59.60 -60.47
N ALA A 713 -19.76 58.84 -61.55
CA ALA A 713 -18.66 58.50 -62.46
C ALA A 713 -17.85 59.71 -62.94
N ASN A 714 -18.57 60.74 -63.40
CA ASN A 714 -17.97 61.99 -63.89
C ASN A 714 -17.19 62.69 -62.77
N GLN A 715 -17.77 62.75 -61.57
CA GLN A 715 -17.15 63.38 -60.41
C GLN A 715 -15.92 62.60 -59.91
N GLN A 716 -15.95 61.27 -60.00
CA GLN A 716 -14.77 60.42 -59.77
C GLN A 716 -13.66 60.75 -60.76
N HIS A 717 -13.96 60.77 -62.07
CA HIS A 717 -12.99 61.11 -63.11
C HIS A 717 -12.33 62.47 -62.86
N LEU A 718 -13.13 63.53 -62.69
CA LEU A 718 -12.64 64.91 -62.52
C LEU A 718 -11.80 65.09 -61.25
N ALA A 719 -12.11 64.35 -60.18
CA ALA A 719 -11.37 64.41 -58.92
C ALA A 719 -10.17 63.44 -58.82
N LYS A 720 -10.07 62.47 -59.75
CA LYS A 720 -9.08 61.38 -59.69
C LYS A 720 -7.62 61.85 -59.56
N PRO A 721 -7.12 62.89 -60.27
CA PRO A 721 -5.69 63.23 -60.23
C PRO A 721 -5.21 63.64 -58.83
N GLU A 722 -5.96 64.49 -58.12
CA GLU A 722 -5.63 64.91 -56.76
C GLU A 722 -5.91 63.82 -55.72
N TYR A 723 -6.93 62.99 -55.94
CA TYR A 723 -7.18 61.82 -55.10
C TYR A 723 -6.02 60.81 -55.17
N GLU A 724 -5.53 60.48 -56.37
CA GLU A 724 -4.37 59.58 -56.53
C GLU A 724 -3.07 60.22 -56.03
N LYS A 725 -2.94 61.56 -56.02
CA LYS A 725 -1.84 62.27 -55.33
C LYS A 725 -1.93 62.14 -53.79
N LEU A 726 -3.13 62.26 -53.20
CA LEU A 726 -3.33 62.07 -51.76
C LEU A 726 -3.02 60.62 -51.33
N LEU A 727 -3.43 59.63 -52.11
CA LEU A 727 -3.16 58.22 -51.79
C LEU A 727 -1.67 57.91 -51.71
N LYS A 728 -0.83 58.53 -52.55
CA LYS A 728 0.63 58.37 -52.51
C LYS A 728 1.30 58.87 -51.22
N LEU A 729 0.60 59.69 -50.41
CA LEU A 729 1.08 60.06 -49.06
C LEU A 729 0.89 58.93 -48.04
N LEU A 730 0.02 57.94 -48.29
CA LEU A 730 -0.08 56.74 -47.48
C LEU A 730 1.10 55.80 -47.72
N ASP A 731 1.55 55.65 -48.97
CA ASP A 731 2.56 54.65 -49.36
C ASP A 731 3.90 54.79 -48.60
N GLY A 732 4.25 56.01 -48.18
CA GLY A 732 5.42 56.28 -47.34
C GLY A 732 5.22 56.06 -45.83
N ASN A 733 4.01 55.69 -45.38
CA ASN A 733 3.64 55.68 -43.95
C ASN A 733 2.66 54.55 -43.56
N VAL A 734 2.40 53.56 -44.43
CA VAL A 734 1.61 52.36 -44.06
C VAL A 734 2.48 51.48 -43.14
N PRO A 735 2.02 51.13 -41.92
CA PRO A 735 2.66 50.05 -41.16
C PRO A 735 2.61 48.77 -42.00
N ASN A 736 3.73 48.06 -42.16
CA ASN A 736 3.74 46.85 -42.99
C ASN A 736 3.04 45.69 -42.26
N VAL A 737 1.71 45.70 -42.31
CA VAL A 737 0.83 44.72 -41.66
C VAL A 737 1.12 43.30 -42.13
N SER A 738 1.47 43.11 -43.41
CA SER A 738 1.85 41.79 -43.93
C SER A 738 3.17 41.28 -43.34
N LYS A 739 4.20 42.15 -43.21
CA LYS A 739 5.44 41.80 -42.51
C LYS A 739 5.16 41.43 -41.05
N LEU A 740 4.34 42.22 -40.34
CA LEU A 740 4.00 41.94 -38.94
C LEU A 740 3.19 40.65 -38.79
N ASP A 741 2.23 40.38 -39.68
CA ASP A 741 1.45 39.13 -39.65
C ASP A 741 2.33 37.91 -39.94
N ASN A 742 3.30 38.03 -40.85
CA ASN A 742 4.31 37.00 -41.11
C ASN A 742 5.28 36.80 -39.93
N GLU A 743 5.75 37.87 -39.29
CA GLU A 743 6.57 37.77 -38.06
C GLU A 743 5.78 37.15 -36.90
N ILE A 744 4.45 37.35 -36.84
CA ILE A 744 3.57 36.71 -35.86
C ILE A 744 3.33 35.23 -36.18
N ALA A 745 3.15 34.86 -37.45
CA ALA A 745 3.09 33.47 -37.87
C ALA A 745 4.38 32.71 -37.50
N GLY A 746 5.53 33.35 -37.70
CA GLY A 746 6.86 32.82 -37.37
C GLY A 746 7.15 32.64 -35.87
N ILE A 747 6.25 33.02 -34.95
CA ILE A 747 6.41 32.83 -33.49
C ILE A 747 6.41 31.34 -33.11
N VAL A 748 5.74 30.47 -33.88
CA VAL A 748 5.57 29.04 -33.57
C VAL A 748 6.03 28.17 -34.72
N ASN A 749 6.86 27.17 -34.45
CA ASN A 749 7.20 26.09 -35.38
C ASN A 749 7.18 24.74 -34.64
N ASN A 750 6.71 23.67 -35.29
CA ASN A 750 6.54 22.33 -34.69
C ASN A 750 5.86 22.34 -33.30
N ASN A 751 4.88 23.23 -33.12
CA ASN A 751 4.15 23.47 -31.88
C ASN A 751 5.00 23.96 -30.68
N LEU A 752 6.23 24.44 -30.91
CA LEU A 752 7.10 25.11 -29.93
C LEU A 752 7.27 26.60 -30.29
N TYR A 753 7.70 27.43 -29.35
CA TYR A 753 8.08 28.81 -29.64
C TYR A 753 9.52 28.88 -30.17
N THR A 754 9.71 29.60 -31.27
CA THR A 754 11.00 29.79 -31.98
C THR A 754 11.70 31.11 -31.66
N VAL A 755 11.00 32.02 -30.97
CA VAL A 755 11.43 33.39 -30.70
C VAL A 755 11.52 33.67 -29.20
N SER A 756 12.32 34.65 -28.81
CA SER A 756 12.48 35.03 -27.40
C SER A 756 11.22 35.67 -26.82
N ILE A 757 11.12 35.64 -25.48
CA ILE A 757 10.11 36.37 -24.71
C ILE A 757 10.05 37.85 -25.12
N ASP A 758 11.21 38.47 -25.36
CA ASP A 758 11.28 39.89 -25.71
C ASP A 758 10.84 40.17 -27.14
N LYS A 759 11.07 39.25 -28.10
CA LYS A 759 10.48 39.37 -29.43
C LYS A 759 8.95 39.23 -29.40
N ILE A 760 8.40 38.39 -28.52
CA ILE A 760 6.94 38.30 -28.29
C ILE A 760 6.40 39.61 -27.71
N LYS A 761 7.10 40.24 -26.76
CA LYS A 761 6.75 41.56 -26.20
C LYS A 761 6.85 42.68 -27.25
N GLU A 762 7.87 42.64 -28.10
CA GLU A 762 8.06 43.58 -29.21
C GLU A 762 6.92 43.49 -30.22
N LEU A 763 6.60 42.28 -30.70
CA LEU A 763 5.48 42.02 -31.63
C LEU A 763 4.13 42.39 -31.00
N SER A 764 3.94 42.15 -29.70
CA SER A 764 2.76 42.63 -28.95
C SER A 764 2.66 44.15 -28.97
N THR A 765 3.79 44.85 -28.82
CA THR A 765 3.85 46.31 -28.86
C THR A 765 3.60 46.86 -30.26
N GLN A 766 4.16 46.23 -31.31
CA GLN A 766 3.87 46.58 -32.71
C GLN A 766 2.39 46.38 -33.03
N TYR A 767 1.82 45.20 -32.72
CA TYR A 767 0.41 44.91 -32.93
C TYR A 767 -0.50 45.89 -32.18
N ASN A 768 -0.20 46.21 -30.91
CA ASN A 768 -1.02 47.13 -30.13
C ASN A 768 -1.02 48.57 -30.68
N LYS A 769 0.03 49.00 -31.39
CA LYS A 769 0.08 50.31 -32.09
C LYS A 769 -0.81 50.37 -33.36
N LEU A 770 -1.23 49.24 -33.93
CA LEU A 770 -2.05 49.23 -35.15
C LEU A 770 -3.45 49.85 -34.95
N SER A 771 -4.01 50.38 -36.05
CA SER A 771 -5.40 50.86 -36.10
C SER A 771 -6.43 49.73 -35.93
N SER A 772 -7.66 50.07 -35.56
CA SER A 772 -8.77 49.08 -35.46
C SER A 772 -9.16 48.43 -36.79
N SER A 773 -8.73 49.00 -37.92
CA SER A 773 -8.82 48.38 -39.26
C SER A 773 -7.65 47.43 -39.51
N ASP A 774 -6.42 47.82 -39.15
CA ASP A 774 -5.22 47.01 -39.42
C ASP A 774 -5.09 45.82 -38.47
N LYS A 775 -5.54 45.93 -37.22
CA LYS A 775 -5.66 44.78 -36.31
C LYS A 775 -6.56 43.67 -36.86
N LYS A 776 -7.54 43.98 -37.71
CA LYS A 776 -8.39 42.98 -38.39
C LYS A 776 -7.70 42.31 -39.58
N ARG A 777 -6.62 42.91 -40.10
CA ARG A 777 -5.83 42.41 -41.23
C ARG A 777 -4.64 41.53 -40.80
N VAL A 778 -4.36 41.45 -39.49
CA VAL A 778 -3.37 40.51 -38.91
C VAL A 778 -4.09 39.20 -38.62
N THR A 779 -4.02 38.25 -39.55
CA THR A 779 -4.73 36.96 -39.47
C THR A 779 -4.22 36.08 -38.32
N ASN A 780 -2.94 36.18 -37.97
CA ASN A 780 -2.27 35.36 -36.97
C ASN A 780 -2.30 35.95 -35.54
N ALA A 781 -3.06 37.03 -35.30
CA ALA A 781 -3.11 37.74 -34.00
C ALA A 781 -3.47 36.83 -32.79
N SER A 782 -4.13 35.69 -33.04
CA SER A 782 -4.37 34.64 -32.04
C SER A 782 -3.08 34.00 -31.50
N ILE A 783 -2.09 33.74 -32.36
CA ILE A 783 -0.79 33.17 -31.99
C ILE A 783 -0.07 34.09 -31.02
N LEU A 784 0.02 35.38 -31.35
CA LEU A 784 0.59 36.42 -30.50
C LEU A 784 -0.15 36.56 -29.16
N THR A 785 -1.48 36.48 -29.18
CA THR A 785 -2.30 36.54 -27.95
C THR A 785 -2.02 35.37 -27.01
N THR A 786 -1.91 34.15 -27.54
CA THR A 786 -1.52 32.95 -26.77
C THR A 786 -0.08 33.06 -26.27
N ALA A 787 0.86 33.51 -27.11
CA ALA A 787 2.26 33.71 -26.73
C ALA A 787 2.43 34.69 -25.56
N VAL A 788 1.73 35.84 -25.59
CA VAL A 788 1.74 36.82 -24.49
C VAL A 788 1.11 36.25 -23.21
N SER A 789 0.18 35.30 -23.32
CA SER A 789 -0.41 34.60 -22.16
C SER A 789 0.55 33.58 -21.55
N ASP A 790 1.26 32.81 -22.38
CA ASP A 790 2.25 31.83 -21.93
C ASP A 790 3.52 32.49 -21.38
N VAL A 791 3.97 33.63 -21.95
CA VAL A 791 5.04 34.47 -21.39
C VAL A 791 4.78 34.79 -19.92
N LYS A 792 3.56 35.23 -19.54
CA LYS A 792 3.23 35.56 -18.15
C LYS A 792 3.31 34.37 -17.20
N LYS A 793 3.00 33.15 -17.68
CA LYS A 793 3.15 31.90 -16.91
C LYS A 793 4.62 31.56 -16.71
N VAL A 794 5.43 31.71 -17.76
CA VAL A 794 6.88 31.47 -17.71
C VAL A 794 7.59 32.50 -16.82
N GLU A 795 7.24 33.79 -16.89
CA GLU A 795 7.71 34.82 -15.96
C GLU A 795 7.32 34.52 -14.49
N SER A 796 6.14 33.94 -14.28
CA SER A 796 5.70 33.51 -12.94
C SER A 796 6.47 32.28 -12.44
N PHE A 797 6.76 31.32 -13.34
CA PHE A 797 7.64 30.19 -13.05
C PHE A 797 9.07 30.64 -12.75
N MET A 798 9.65 31.56 -13.53
CA MET A 798 11.01 32.06 -13.29
C MET A 798 11.14 32.72 -11.92
N LYS A 799 10.17 33.55 -11.50
CA LYS A 799 10.14 34.09 -10.12
C LYS A 799 10.10 33.00 -9.03
N GLN A 800 9.54 31.83 -9.32
CA GLN A 800 9.56 30.67 -8.41
C GLN A 800 10.90 29.92 -8.47
N TYR A 801 11.53 29.82 -9.65
CA TYR A 801 12.90 29.32 -9.82
C TYR A 801 13.88 30.19 -9.02
N ASP A 802 13.95 31.49 -9.29
CA ASP A 802 14.88 32.44 -8.66
C ASP A 802 14.76 32.46 -7.13
N LYS A 803 13.54 32.33 -6.60
CA LYS A 803 13.27 32.34 -5.16
C LYS A 803 13.59 31.02 -4.46
N SER A 804 13.40 29.89 -5.14
CA SER A 804 13.30 28.57 -4.48
C SER A 804 14.30 27.53 -4.96
N PHE A 805 14.94 27.66 -6.12
CA PHE A 805 15.74 26.59 -6.72
C PHE A 805 16.92 26.18 -5.81
N GLU A 806 17.71 27.14 -5.32
CA GLU A 806 18.86 26.91 -4.44
C GLU A 806 18.49 26.41 -3.02
N LYS A 807 17.20 26.46 -2.62
CA LYS A 807 16.74 26.15 -1.24
C LYS A 807 15.75 25.00 -1.15
N ASN A 808 15.01 24.74 -2.23
CA ASN A 808 13.96 23.73 -2.33
C ASN A 808 13.72 23.41 -3.83
N PRO A 809 14.70 22.78 -4.52
CA PRO A 809 14.61 22.53 -5.95
C PRO A 809 13.44 21.60 -6.32
N ALA A 810 13.06 20.68 -5.42
CA ALA A 810 11.89 19.80 -5.58
C ALA A 810 10.56 20.55 -5.76
N THR A 811 10.46 21.79 -5.25
CA THR A 811 9.29 22.66 -5.48
C THR A 811 9.32 23.33 -6.86
N VAL A 812 10.50 23.42 -7.48
CA VAL A 812 10.71 24.00 -8.81
C VAL A 812 10.59 22.94 -9.91
N THR A 813 11.17 21.76 -9.75
CA THR A 813 10.98 20.60 -10.65
C THR A 813 9.49 20.27 -10.82
N LYS A 814 8.76 20.16 -9.70
CA LYS A 814 7.30 19.95 -9.64
C LYS A 814 6.44 21.11 -10.19
N ALA A 815 7.03 22.27 -10.47
CA ALA A 815 6.38 23.36 -11.20
C ALA A 815 6.72 23.30 -12.70
N PHE A 816 7.98 22.98 -13.03
CA PHE A 816 8.48 22.81 -14.39
C PHE A 816 7.79 21.65 -15.12
N SER A 817 7.58 20.51 -14.44
CA SER A 817 6.91 19.32 -15.01
C SER A 817 5.44 19.54 -15.39
N LYS A 818 4.84 20.66 -14.99
CA LYS A 818 3.46 21.08 -15.32
C LYS A 818 3.36 22.04 -16.50
N LEU A 819 4.49 22.57 -17.00
CA LEU A 819 4.50 23.50 -18.11
C LEU A 819 4.19 22.77 -19.43
N THR A 820 3.44 23.42 -20.31
CA THR A 820 3.17 22.89 -21.65
C THR A 820 4.45 22.92 -22.50
N SER A 821 4.52 22.09 -23.54
CA SER A 821 5.64 22.06 -24.48
C SER A 821 6.04 23.46 -24.98
N LYS A 822 5.04 24.30 -25.26
CA LYS A 822 5.18 25.72 -25.61
C LYS A 822 5.84 26.52 -24.48
N GLN A 823 5.27 26.51 -23.27
CA GLN A 823 5.82 27.26 -22.13
C GLN A 823 7.27 26.88 -21.82
N THR A 824 7.60 25.59 -21.85
CA THR A 824 8.97 25.11 -21.60
C THR A 824 9.98 25.60 -22.65
N SER A 825 9.57 25.78 -23.91
CA SER A 825 10.45 26.31 -24.97
C SER A 825 10.87 27.78 -24.78
N LEU A 826 10.16 28.57 -23.97
CA LEU A 826 10.55 29.95 -23.63
C LEU A 826 11.58 30.03 -22.50
N ILE A 827 11.82 28.94 -21.76
CA ILE A 827 12.81 28.90 -20.68
C ILE A 827 14.19 28.68 -21.29
N ASN A 828 15.17 29.53 -20.92
CA ASN A 828 16.54 29.42 -21.38
C ASN A 828 17.12 28.02 -21.10
N GLU A 829 17.86 27.47 -22.05
CA GLU A 829 18.35 26.10 -21.96
C GLU A 829 19.21 25.82 -20.72
N SER A 830 20.05 26.76 -20.29
CA SER A 830 20.87 26.60 -19.09
C SER A 830 20.03 26.44 -17.80
N VAL A 831 18.88 27.10 -17.74
CA VAL A 831 17.90 26.97 -16.65
C VAL A 831 17.21 25.61 -16.73
N ARG A 832 16.76 25.19 -17.92
CA ARG A 832 16.18 23.85 -18.12
C ARG A 832 17.17 22.76 -17.71
N LYS A 833 18.42 22.85 -18.16
CA LYS A 833 19.50 21.91 -17.85
C LYS A 833 19.69 21.75 -16.34
N LYS A 834 19.83 22.85 -15.60
CA LYS A 834 19.94 22.83 -14.14
C LYS A 834 18.76 22.11 -13.46
N ILE A 835 17.52 22.38 -13.89
CA ILE A 835 16.32 21.72 -13.33
C ILE A 835 16.32 20.22 -13.62
N VAL A 836 16.67 19.84 -14.85
CA VAL A 836 16.71 18.45 -15.34
C VAL A 836 17.81 17.64 -14.66
N GLU A 837 19.01 18.21 -14.47
CA GLU A 837 20.11 17.61 -13.70
C GLU A 837 19.74 17.44 -12.22
N GLU A 838 19.03 18.40 -11.63
CA GLU A 838 18.63 18.38 -10.23
C GLU A 838 17.47 17.39 -9.96
N GLU A 839 16.56 17.21 -10.91
CA GLU A 839 15.55 16.14 -10.85
C GLU A 839 16.19 14.74 -10.95
N ALA A 840 17.21 14.58 -11.82
CA ALA A 840 17.97 13.33 -11.92
C ALA A 840 18.78 13.01 -10.64
N LYS A 841 19.37 14.03 -9.97
CA LYS A 841 20.00 13.87 -8.64
C LYS A 841 19.02 13.42 -7.57
N GLN A 842 17.83 14.02 -7.53
CA GLN A 842 16.80 13.66 -6.52
C GLN A 842 16.35 12.19 -6.67
N GLN A 843 16.28 11.67 -7.90
CA GLN A 843 15.90 10.29 -8.16
C GLN A 843 17.00 9.28 -7.81
N SER A 844 18.28 9.63 -7.99
CA SER A 844 19.43 8.77 -7.66
C SER A 844 19.83 8.83 -6.18
N ALA A 845 19.57 9.94 -5.48
CA ALA A 845 19.79 10.07 -4.03
C ALA A 845 19.07 8.95 -3.23
N HIS A 846 17.88 8.55 -3.67
CA HIS A 846 17.11 7.46 -3.09
C HIS A 846 17.86 6.11 -3.04
N GLU A 847 18.71 5.79 -4.03
CA GLU A 847 19.45 4.52 -4.06
C GLU A 847 20.43 4.39 -2.88
N SER A 848 20.94 5.52 -2.36
CA SER A 848 21.77 5.55 -1.14
C SER A 848 21.03 4.98 0.08
N ALA A 849 19.73 5.24 0.20
CA ALA A 849 18.91 4.70 1.29
C ALA A 849 18.56 3.22 1.08
N LEU A 850 18.50 2.72 -0.17
CA LEU A 850 18.32 1.29 -0.44
C LEU A 850 19.61 0.50 -0.14
N ASN A 851 20.75 1.00 -0.60
CA ASN A 851 22.07 0.43 -0.27
C ASN A 851 22.27 0.37 1.26
N LEU A 852 21.74 1.34 2.00
CA LEU A 852 21.78 1.32 3.46
C LEU A 852 20.85 0.25 4.07
N VAL A 853 19.65 0.05 3.53
CA VAL A 853 18.78 -1.08 3.92
C VAL A 853 19.48 -2.42 3.68
N GLU A 854 20.21 -2.57 2.57
CA GLU A 854 21.03 -3.75 2.29
C GLU A 854 22.16 -3.93 3.31
N MET A 855 22.98 -2.90 3.56
CA MET A 855 24.07 -3.00 4.54
C MET A 855 23.55 -3.31 5.96
N ILE A 856 22.44 -2.72 6.39
CA ILE A 856 21.80 -3.01 7.69
C ILE A 856 21.24 -4.45 7.75
N ASN A 857 20.79 -5.01 6.62
CA ASN A 857 20.43 -6.43 6.55
C ASN A 857 21.67 -7.34 6.51
N GLY A 858 22.77 -6.88 5.91
CA GLY A 858 24.05 -7.59 5.81
C GLY A 858 24.87 -7.66 7.10
N LEU A 859 24.52 -6.89 8.13
CA LEU A 859 25.05 -7.02 9.50
C LEU A 859 24.88 -8.44 10.07
N GLU A 860 23.92 -9.20 9.56
CA GLU A 860 23.64 -10.56 10.01
C GLU A 860 23.65 -11.55 8.85
N LYS A 861 24.41 -12.64 9.00
CA LYS A 861 24.42 -13.77 8.07
C LYS A 861 23.90 -15.00 8.81
N ASN A 862 22.84 -15.59 8.28
CA ASN A 862 22.18 -16.77 8.87
C ASN A 862 21.76 -16.58 10.35
N GLY A 863 21.37 -15.36 10.74
CA GLY A 863 20.95 -15.02 12.11
C GLY A 863 22.10 -14.72 13.08
N GLU A 864 23.35 -15.01 12.71
CA GLU A 864 24.55 -14.61 13.44
C GLU A 864 25.08 -13.28 12.93
N TYR A 865 25.79 -12.54 13.78
CA TYR A 865 26.50 -11.34 13.35
C TYR A 865 27.71 -11.69 12.49
N ILE A 866 28.01 -10.83 11.51
CA ILE A 866 29.23 -10.92 10.68
C ILE A 866 30.50 -10.62 11.50
N ALA A 867 31.64 -11.14 11.05
CA ALA A 867 32.94 -10.72 11.57
C ALA A 867 33.20 -9.22 11.30
N ASN A 868 33.98 -8.57 12.17
CA ASN A 868 34.26 -7.12 12.13
C ASN A 868 32.98 -6.25 12.21
N LEU A 869 31.99 -6.71 12.99
CA LEU A 869 30.68 -6.07 13.16
C LEU A 869 30.79 -4.59 13.59
N ASP A 870 31.75 -4.28 14.47
CA ASP A 870 32.08 -2.92 14.93
C ASP A 870 32.32 -1.95 13.76
N THR A 871 33.05 -2.41 12.75
CA THR A 871 33.54 -1.61 11.64
C THR A 871 32.41 -1.39 10.63
N GLU A 872 31.60 -2.42 10.35
CA GLU A 872 30.42 -2.26 9.48
C GLU A 872 29.30 -1.47 10.15
N VAL A 873 29.01 -1.69 11.44
CA VAL A 873 28.07 -0.85 12.21
C VAL A 873 28.50 0.62 12.16
N THR A 874 29.78 0.92 12.33
CA THR A 874 30.31 2.30 12.26
C THR A 874 30.14 2.91 10.86
N LYS A 875 30.49 2.18 9.78
CA LYS A 875 30.28 2.62 8.39
C LYS A 875 28.80 2.89 8.09
N ILE A 876 27.91 2.01 8.56
CA ILE A 876 26.47 2.10 8.38
C ILE A 876 25.88 3.28 9.16
N ARG A 877 26.30 3.51 10.41
CA ARG A 877 25.95 4.68 11.23
C ARG A 877 26.30 5.98 10.51
N ILE A 878 27.55 6.13 10.06
CA ILE A 878 28.02 7.29 9.29
C ILE A 878 27.22 7.48 7.98
N SER A 879 26.81 6.39 7.34
CA SER A 879 26.02 6.42 6.11
C SER A 879 24.55 6.79 6.38
N TYR A 880 23.96 6.31 7.47
CA TYR A 880 22.63 6.70 7.93
C TYR A 880 22.58 8.18 8.28
N ASP A 881 23.55 8.68 9.06
CA ASP A 881 23.48 10.04 9.58
C ASP A 881 23.58 11.11 8.47
N LYS A 882 24.24 10.80 7.34
CA LYS A 882 24.26 11.62 6.12
C LYS A 882 22.91 11.74 5.40
N LEU A 883 21.99 10.77 5.55
CA LEU A 883 20.69 10.78 4.87
C LEU A 883 19.79 11.92 5.35
N ASN A 884 18.99 12.49 4.45
CA ASN A 884 18.00 13.50 4.79
C ASN A 884 16.74 12.90 5.47
N SER A 885 15.84 13.77 5.93
CA SER A 885 14.64 13.37 6.70
C SER A 885 13.56 12.64 5.88
N THR A 886 13.71 12.55 4.55
CA THR A 886 12.86 11.73 3.68
C THR A 886 13.50 10.36 3.45
N GLU A 887 14.80 10.31 3.17
CA GLU A 887 15.58 9.07 3.04
C GLU A 887 15.58 8.24 4.33
N LYS A 888 15.80 8.86 5.50
CA LYS A 888 15.73 8.16 6.80
C LYS A 888 14.38 7.48 7.05
N LYS A 889 13.28 7.94 6.42
CA LYS A 889 11.95 7.31 6.55
C LYS A 889 11.77 6.03 5.75
N VAL A 890 12.61 5.74 4.74
CA VAL A 890 12.53 4.48 3.98
C VAL A 890 13.44 3.38 4.53
N VAL A 891 14.37 3.71 5.43
CA VAL A 891 15.27 2.76 6.10
C VAL A 891 14.53 2.02 7.24
N LYS A 892 13.54 1.19 6.88
CA LYS A 892 12.62 0.55 7.84
C LYS A 892 13.30 -0.41 8.82
N ASN A 893 14.45 -0.98 8.43
CA ASN A 893 15.22 -1.92 9.23
C ASN A 893 16.25 -1.26 10.17
N TYR A 894 16.27 0.07 10.30
CA TYR A 894 17.17 0.81 11.22
C TYR A 894 17.20 0.27 12.66
N SER A 895 16.12 -0.36 13.13
CA SER A 895 16.08 -1.07 14.42
C SER A 895 17.14 -2.18 14.56
N LYS A 896 17.52 -2.85 13.46
CA LYS A 896 18.61 -3.84 13.44
C LYS A 896 19.97 -3.20 13.72
N LEU A 897 20.23 -2.01 13.16
CA LEU A 897 21.46 -1.27 13.43
C LEU A 897 21.55 -0.93 14.93
N THR A 898 20.48 -0.36 15.51
CA THR A 898 20.46 -0.02 16.93
C THR A 898 20.53 -1.25 17.85
N GLN A 899 20.06 -2.41 17.38
CA GLN A 899 20.23 -3.68 18.08
C GLN A 899 21.69 -4.14 18.05
N ALA A 900 22.35 -4.11 16.88
CA ALA A 900 23.77 -4.45 16.74
C ALA A 900 24.67 -3.50 17.56
N GLU A 901 24.39 -2.19 17.58
CA GLU A 901 25.06 -1.21 18.44
C GLU A 901 24.90 -1.54 19.94
N SER A 902 23.68 -1.89 20.36
CA SER A 902 23.37 -2.31 21.73
C SER A 902 24.09 -3.61 22.13
N ASP A 903 24.19 -4.54 21.20
CA ASP A 903 24.75 -5.88 21.41
C ASP A 903 26.29 -5.88 21.40
N LEU A 904 26.93 -5.10 20.51
CA LEU A 904 28.36 -4.78 20.58
C LEU A 904 28.74 -4.20 21.94
N LYS A 905 27.94 -3.26 22.46
CA LYS A 905 28.18 -2.64 23.76
C LYS A 905 28.14 -3.67 24.90
N LYS A 906 27.12 -4.53 24.95
CA LYS A 906 27.02 -5.61 25.97
C LYS A 906 28.21 -6.58 25.91
N VAL A 907 28.61 -6.98 24.70
CA VAL A 907 29.75 -7.90 24.51
C VAL A 907 31.05 -7.23 24.95
N THR A 908 31.24 -5.95 24.62
CA THR A 908 32.40 -5.16 25.07
C THR A 908 32.43 -5.04 26.60
N GLU A 909 31.30 -4.74 27.24
CA GLU A 909 31.17 -4.66 28.71
C GLU A 909 31.56 -5.98 29.40
N VAL A 910 31.21 -7.14 28.83
CA VAL A 910 31.65 -8.44 29.35
C VAL A 910 33.13 -8.70 29.07
N TYR A 911 33.69 -8.20 27.97
CA TYR A 911 35.11 -8.35 27.66
C TYR A 911 36.02 -7.48 28.54
N GLU A 912 35.58 -6.29 28.96
CA GLU A 912 36.30 -5.51 29.97
C GLU A 912 36.28 -6.21 31.35
N LEU A 913 35.21 -6.93 31.71
CA LEU A 913 35.21 -7.79 32.90
C LEU A 913 36.18 -8.96 32.79
N TYR A 914 36.40 -9.50 31.58
CA TYR A 914 37.42 -10.54 31.35
C TYR A 914 38.84 -9.99 31.57
N LYS A 915 39.17 -8.83 30.97
CA LYS A 915 40.45 -8.15 31.22
C LYS A 915 40.66 -7.83 32.70
N THR A 916 39.60 -7.41 33.39
CA THR A 916 39.62 -7.14 34.84
C THR A 916 39.92 -8.40 35.65
N TYR A 917 39.50 -9.58 35.19
CA TYR A 917 39.84 -10.88 35.79
C TYR A 917 41.29 -11.30 35.50
N GLU A 918 41.75 -11.19 34.24
CA GLU A 918 43.14 -11.53 33.85
C GLU A 918 44.17 -10.64 34.59
N ALA A 919 43.84 -9.35 34.80
CA ALA A 919 44.68 -8.40 35.53
C ALA A 919 44.48 -8.42 37.07
N ALA A 920 43.65 -9.33 37.62
CA ALA A 920 43.38 -9.36 39.05
C ALA A 920 44.50 -10.05 39.84
N ALA A 921 44.92 -9.44 40.94
CA ALA A 921 45.76 -10.08 41.95
C ALA A 921 45.05 -11.32 42.55
N GLU A 922 45.82 -12.34 42.90
CA GLU A 922 45.32 -13.70 43.12
C GLU A 922 44.27 -13.79 44.23
N GLU A 923 44.35 -12.93 45.26
CA GLU A 923 43.39 -12.86 46.37
C GLU A 923 42.00 -12.29 45.96
N LYS A 924 41.91 -11.63 44.80
CA LYS A 924 40.66 -11.08 44.22
C LYS A 924 40.20 -11.83 42.97
N LYS A 925 41.10 -12.59 42.34
CA LYS A 925 40.90 -13.26 41.05
C LYS A 925 39.69 -14.20 41.03
N ALA A 926 39.43 -14.92 42.11
CA ALA A 926 38.23 -15.76 42.25
C ALA A 926 36.92 -14.96 42.22
N ALA A 927 36.88 -13.76 42.81
CA ALA A 927 35.72 -12.87 42.78
C ALA A 927 35.57 -12.19 41.42
N ALA A 928 36.67 -11.74 40.80
CA ALA A 928 36.66 -11.17 39.46
C ALA A 928 36.19 -12.20 38.40
N TYR A 929 36.72 -13.43 38.47
CA TYR A 929 36.27 -14.56 37.66
C TYR A 929 34.77 -14.81 37.80
N LYS A 930 34.25 -14.88 39.03
CA LYS A 930 32.82 -15.09 39.28
C LYS A 930 31.95 -13.96 38.72
N THR A 931 32.41 -12.71 38.80
CA THR A 931 31.71 -11.56 38.18
C THR A 931 31.68 -11.66 36.66
N TRP A 932 32.83 -11.91 36.01
CA TRP A 932 32.89 -12.14 34.56
C TRP A 932 32.02 -13.33 34.13
N GLN A 933 32.16 -14.48 34.79
CA GLN A 933 31.42 -15.71 34.52
C GLN A 933 29.91 -15.48 34.64
N THR A 934 29.46 -14.69 35.62
CA THR A 934 28.05 -14.32 35.81
C THR A 934 27.53 -13.39 34.70
N ALA A 935 28.40 -12.55 34.12
CA ALA A 935 28.03 -11.64 33.03
C ALA A 935 28.03 -12.36 31.67
N TYR A 936 29.10 -13.12 31.37
CA TYR A 936 29.20 -14.01 30.22
C TYR A 936 28.07 -15.05 30.21
N GLY A 937 27.72 -15.60 31.37
CA GLY A 937 26.61 -16.55 31.53
C GLY A 937 25.23 -16.01 31.11
N LYS A 938 25.07 -14.68 31.04
CA LYS A 938 23.84 -13.98 30.61
C LYS A 938 23.87 -13.50 29.16
N LEU A 939 25.00 -13.62 28.46
CA LEU A 939 25.03 -13.41 27.00
C LEU A 939 24.17 -14.50 26.35
N SER A 940 23.29 -14.13 25.41
CA SER A 940 22.60 -15.11 24.58
C SER A 940 23.58 -15.77 23.60
N LYS A 941 23.19 -16.88 22.94
CA LYS A 941 24.10 -17.63 22.06
C LYS A 941 24.70 -16.78 20.92
N LYS A 942 23.90 -15.89 20.32
CA LYS A 942 24.35 -14.94 19.29
C LYS A 942 25.42 -13.97 19.82
N LEU A 943 25.31 -13.55 21.09
CA LEU A 943 26.30 -12.68 21.74
C LEU A 943 27.51 -13.45 22.26
N GLU A 944 27.34 -14.71 22.66
CA GLU A 944 28.43 -15.63 22.99
C GLU A 944 29.35 -15.89 21.77
N LEU A 945 28.77 -15.97 20.58
CA LEU A 945 29.51 -16.10 19.32
C LEU A 945 30.20 -14.79 18.93
N LEU A 946 29.53 -13.64 19.02
CA LEU A 946 30.16 -12.33 18.80
C LEU A 946 31.30 -12.07 19.80
N TYR A 947 31.13 -12.44 21.07
CA TYR A 947 32.19 -12.35 22.09
C TYR A 947 33.44 -13.15 21.69
N LYS A 948 33.27 -14.38 21.19
CA LYS A 948 34.39 -15.21 20.68
C LYS A 948 35.01 -14.69 19.37
N GLN A 949 34.29 -13.90 18.58
CA GLN A 949 34.85 -13.20 17.41
C GLN A 949 35.66 -11.96 17.82
N MET A 950 35.38 -11.38 19.00
CA MET A 950 36.07 -10.20 19.55
C MET A 950 37.24 -10.56 20.48
N GLN A 951 37.37 -11.82 20.91
CA GLN A 951 38.57 -12.33 21.57
C GLN A 951 39.59 -12.79 20.50
N PRO A 952 40.84 -12.28 20.52
CA PRO A 952 41.94 -12.81 19.72
C PRO A 952 42.51 -14.13 20.30
#